data_AF-A0A1W1HA36-F1
#
_entry.id   AF-A0A1W1HA36-F1
#
_cell.length_a   1.000
_cell.length_b   1.000
_cell.length_c   1.000
_cell.angle_alpha   90.00
_cell.angle_beta   90.00
_cell.angle_gamma   90.00
#
_symmetry.space_group_name_H-M   'P 1'
#
loop_
_entity.id
_entity.type
_entity.pdbx_description
1 polymer ?
#
loop_
_entity_poly.entity_id
_entity_poly.type
_entity_poly.pdbx_seq_one_letter_code
_entity_poly.pdbx_strand_id
1 'polypeptide(L)'
;MVVKKKQNRIKTVIACTLFFLFPFLMFCAPVQDKGKLKDGKLYGVTEGLFRGKWWNYYERALSFAEGDFLEDAERDLRVALNQRDPDQRRARTYGMHFVDYFPHRELGIVLLSMGRVSEAIDELETSLAAEDSAKAKFYLNRARKMLLMSQSGPGDVIPPEINITSLFSSSSSLSSSEPTLPSSAPSMSSSSAKVASDRLLSSSSVLTNNFVIDISGAITDQNYVYCVTVNNTPQFMELAEKKIRFEQRVNLVPGKNSIIIEAEDLMGNKTRKTIDVIADDVGPQISVLNYMNGQKVDQSSVELTISYYDDSGVDYLVINDDRLTSENRKNGILSKVVSLQPGKNTISMEALDRAGNRTRGQIDLFYGSSESKAASLNSAGDVYLALNDDYLLFNGYTSLNDDYLLFNGYASLNDEYSDLNGAYAVGEMKSVVVSDADPTGYIASNTSVASDAETKDSYPPEIVFRGLLRDMGTDSGIVMTGRQKDNRFLIEGQASDSGGIEGILINGRPVVESLAGKEIFFNRLVELVEGENVFSIEATDSVGNSVTKKVRVNRKIQKIDMNESRISLSIMPFKNECISPALAESVYNLFVDRVINDGRFNVVGRGEGLEAIMRELQLSQTDLVDKEKAVRAGRLVGSETIMFGKIIETPDSVELFVYLTDTETSRIMASHDVYDQRKGRNELEFLMQGLSSKFIYSVPLIEGKVLKAKGDKFFLDLGKTKHVNLQEGLKCIAYRSEPFVVDGMVLGEDITVLGTLVLKNVQEKISIASLVEGEVGMGDENLSIVDKDLVITK
;
A
#
# COMPACT_ATOMS: atom_id res chain seq x y z
N MET A 1 44.36 21.01 -102.23
CA MET A 1 45.06 21.65 -101.08
C MET A 1 44.15 22.44 -100.11
N VAL A 2 42.81 22.40 -100.25
CA VAL A 2 41.88 23.22 -99.43
C VAL A 2 41.19 22.43 -98.31
N VAL A 3 41.24 21.09 -98.33
CA VAL A 3 40.55 20.25 -97.31
C VAL A 3 41.41 20.01 -96.05
N LYS A 4 42.75 20.02 -96.15
CA LYS A 4 43.65 19.81 -94.99
C LYS A 4 43.76 21.00 -94.03
N LYS A 5 43.39 22.23 -94.44
CA LYS A 5 43.48 23.43 -93.58
C LYS A 5 42.28 23.59 -92.62
N LYS A 6 41.14 22.95 -92.90
CA LYS A 6 39.92 23.05 -92.07
C LYS A 6 39.93 22.08 -90.87
N GLN A 7 40.54 20.90 -91.02
CA GLN A 7 40.68 19.92 -89.92
C GLN A 7 41.67 20.36 -88.83
N ASN A 8 42.75 21.08 -89.17
CA ASN A 8 43.70 21.56 -88.17
C ASN A 8 43.15 22.73 -87.34
N ARG A 9 42.33 23.63 -87.91
CA ARG A 9 41.71 24.71 -87.13
C ARG A 9 40.67 24.21 -86.13
N ILE A 10 39.94 23.14 -86.44
CA ILE A 10 38.96 22.54 -85.53
C ILE A 10 39.67 21.81 -84.38
N LYS A 11 40.78 21.12 -84.65
CA LYS A 11 41.59 20.48 -83.60
C LYS A 11 42.26 21.48 -82.65
N THR A 12 42.72 22.64 -83.16
CA THR A 12 43.32 23.68 -82.30
C THR A 12 42.28 24.44 -81.47
N VAL A 13 41.07 24.66 -82.00
CA VAL A 13 39.98 25.30 -81.23
C VAL A 13 39.41 24.37 -80.16
N ILE A 14 39.31 23.06 -80.43
CA ILE A 14 38.90 22.05 -79.44
C ILE A 14 39.99 21.84 -78.38
N ALA A 15 41.28 21.87 -78.75
CA ALA A 15 42.38 21.78 -77.79
C ALA A 15 42.47 23.03 -76.89
N CYS A 16 42.24 24.24 -77.40
CA CYS A 16 42.23 25.46 -76.59
C CYS A 16 40.97 25.61 -75.72
N THR A 17 39.82 25.07 -76.12
CA THR A 17 38.62 25.06 -75.26
C THR A 17 38.68 23.98 -74.18
N LEU A 18 39.30 22.82 -74.43
CA LEU A 18 39.58 21.82 -73.38
C LEU A 18 40.68 22.22 -72.41
N PHE A 19 41.64 23.06 -72.82
CA PHE A 19 42.72 23.55 -71.94
C PHE A 19 42.28 24.73 -71.04
N PHE A 20 41.29 25.52 -71.47
CA PHE A 20 40.71 26.61 -70.65
C PHE A 20 39.49 26.21 -69.81
N LEU A 21 38.90 25.03 -70.04
CA LEU A 21 37.86 24.46 -69.15
C LEU A 21 38.43 23.58 -68.03
N PHE A 22 39.74 23.30 -68.03
CA PHE A 22 40.37 22.41 -67.05
C PHE A 22 40.80 23.03 -65.71
N PRO A 23 40.90 24.37 -65.49
CA PRO A 23 41.15 24.88 -64.14
C PRO A 23 39.88 25.08 -63.30
N PHE A 24 38.68 24.97 -63.87
CA PHE A 24 37.42 25.23 -63.14
C PHE A 24 36.73 23.99 -62.56
N LEU A 25 37.32 22.80 -62.72
CA LEU A 25 36.81 21.54 -62.15
C LEU A 25 37.62 21.02 -60.94
N MET A 26 38.57 21.81 -60.41
CA MET A 26 39.33 21.46 -59.19
C MET A 26 38.86 22.16 -57.91
N PHE A 27 37.70 22.81 -57.90
CA PHE A 27 37.14 23.44 -56.70
C PHE A 27 35.71 22.98 -56.43
N CYS A 28 35.51 21.66 -56.29
CA CYS A 28 34.42 21.12 -55.47
C CYS A 28 34.61 19.60 -55.23
N ALA A 29 35.79 19.20 -54.75
CA ALA A 29 35.83 18.01 -53.91
C ALA A 29 35.57 18.52 -52.48
N PRO A 30 34.56 18.02 -51.74
CA PRO A 30 34.48 18.35 -50.32
C PRO A 30 35.80 17.90 -49.71
N VAL A 31 36.60 18.85 -49.24
CA VAL A 31 37.79 18.56 -48.45
C VAL A 31 37.28 17.74 -47.29
N GLN A 32 37.64 16.46 -47.27
CA GLN A 32 37.37 15.57 -46.16
C GLN A 32 38.12 16.18 -44.96
N ASP A 33 37.38 16.86 -44.08
CA ASP A 33 37.98 17.51 -42.93
C ASP A 33 38.73 16.44 -42.14
N LYS A 34 40.06 16.56 -42.07
CA LYS A 34 40.90 15.58 -41.38
C LYS A 34 40.56 15.73 -39.90
N GLY A 35 40.20 14.63 -39.24
CA GLY A 35 39.85 14.63 -37.82
C GLY A 35 40.86 15.42 -36.97
N LYS A 36 40.41 15.96 -35.84
CA LYS A 36 41.19 16.83 -34.95
C LYS A 36 41.77 16.03 -33.79
N LEU A 37 43.06 16.16 -33.54
CA LEU A 37 43.74 15.43 -32.46
C LEU A 37 43.72 16.26 -31.17
N LYS A 38 43.24 15.69 -30.07
CA LYS A 38 43.31 16.25 -28.71
C LYS A 38 43.63 15.13 -27.72
N ASP A 39 44.64 15.33 -26.88
CA ASP A 39 45.10 14.36 -25.87
C ASP A 39 45.39 12.95 -26.42
N GLY A 40 45.93 12.88 -27.65
CA GLY A 40 46.26 11.62 -28.31
C GLY A 40 45.07 10.86 -28.92
N LYS A 41 43.84 11.37 -28.77
CA LYS A 41 42.62 10.85 -29.40
C LYS A 41 42.22 11.72 -30.61
N LEU A 42 41.80 11.07 -31.69
CA LEU A 42 41.34 11.73 -32.92
C LEU A 42 39.82 11.88 -32.87
N TYR A 43 39.33 13.10 -33.04
CA TYR A 43 37.93 13.48 -33.03
C TYR A 43 37.46 13.94 -34.41
N GLY A 44 36.15 13.92 -34.66
CA GLY A 44 35.60 14.22 -35.99
C GLY A 44 35.77 13.07 -36.99
N VAL A 45 35.79 11.83 -36.49
CA VAL A 45 35.84 10.60 -37.30
C VAL A 45 34.52 9.85 -37.22
N THR A 46 34.21 9.06 -38.25
CA THR A 46 33.04 8.18 -38.32
C THR A 46 33.47 6.73 -38.45
N GLU A 47 32.67 5.81 -37.94
CA GLU A 47 32.77 4.38 -38.21
C GLU A 47 32.51 4.13 -39.70
N GLY A 48 33.58 3.82 -40.42
CA GLY A 48 33.54 3.58 -41.86
C GLY A 48 33.57 4.86 -42.70
N LEU A 49 33.10 4.74 -43.95
CA LEU A 49 33.23 5.79 -44.95
C LEU A 49 32.19 6.90 -44.75
N PHE A 50 32.67 8.15 -44.70
CA PHE A 50 31.82 9.34 -44.68
C PHE A 50 31.12 9.52 -46.04
N ARG A 51 29.80 9.27 -46.10
CA ARG A 51 29.00 9.33 -47.34
C ARG A 51 28.09 10.56 -47.43
N GLY A 52 28.28 11.55 -46.56
CA GLY A 52 27.49 12.78 -46.54
C GLY A 52 26.02 12.56 -46.18
N LYS A 53 25.69 11.48 -45.46
CA LYS A 53 24.34 11.19 -44.98
C LYS A 53 24.14 11.77 -43.59
N TRP A 54 22.90 12.08 -43.23
CA TRP A 54 22.54 12.68 -41.93
C TRP A 54 23.19 11.96 -40.75
N TRP A 55 23.22 10.62 -40.74
CA TRP A 55 23.83 9.85 -39.66
C TRP A 55 25.36 9.95 -39.61
N ASN A 56 26.03 10.18 -40.75
CA ASN A 56 27.48 10.43 -40.77
C ASN A 56 27.80 11.80 -40.16
N TYR A 57 27.01 12.82 -40.48
CA TYR A 57 27.17 14.14 -39.87
C TYR A 57 26.89 14.10 -38.37
N TYR A 58 25.82 13.41 -37.97
CA TYR A 58 25.46 13.22 -36.56
C TYR A 58 26.58 12.54 -35.77
N GLU A 59 27.04 11.38 -36.24
CA GLU A 59 28.12 10.62 -35.60
C GLU A 59 29.41 11.45 -35.49
N ARG A 60 29.77 12.16 -36.57
CA ARG A 60 30.95 13.02 -36.57
C ARG A 60 30.80 14.19 -35.60
N ALA A 61 29.60 14.75 -35.48
CA ALA A 61 29.31 15.80 -34.52
C ALA A 61 29.44 15.32 -33.07
N LEU A 62 28.96 14.12 -32.76
CA LEU A 62 29.15 13.51 -31.44
C LEU A 62 30.64 13.34 -31.12
N SER A 63 31.42 12.90 -32.11
CA SER A 63 32.88 12.82 -31.98
C SER A 63 33.50 14.19 -31.73
N PHE A 64 33.10 15.24 -32.46
CA PHE A 64 33.59 16.60 -32.19
C PHE A 64 33.18 17.12 -30.81
N ALA A 65 31.93 16.88 -30.39
CA ALA A 65 31.43 17.29 -29.09
C ALA A 65 32.19 16.61 -27.94
N GLU A 66 32.49 15.31 -28.06
CA GLU A 66 33.33 14.59 -27.09
C GLU A 66 34.75 15.19 -26.98
N GLY A 67 35.27 15.72 -28.09
CA GLY A 67 36.56 16.41 -28.14
C GLY A 67 36.53 17.88 -27.73
N ASP A 68 35.37 18.42 -27.31
CA ASP A 68 35.15 19.85 -27.03
C ASP A 68 35.35 20.77 -28.26
N PHE A 69 35.24 20.23 -29.48
CA PHE A 69 35.27 21.00 -30.73
C PHE A 69 33.86 21.51 -31.07
N LEU A 70 33.35 22.42 -30.23
CA LEU A 70 31.95 22.82 -30.18
C LEU A 70 31.44 23.42 -31.50
N GLU A 71 32.21 24.26 -32.19
CA GLU A 71 31.78 24.92 -33.43
C GLU A 71 31.67 23.94 -34.62
N ASP A 72 32.50 22.89 -34.64
CA ASP A 72 32.40 21.84 -35.65
C ASP A 72 31.23 20.91 -35.34
N ALA A 73 31.02 20.60 -34.05
CA ALA A 73 29.87 19.83 -33.60
C ALA A 73 28.54 20.53 -33.96
N GLU A 74 28.39 21.81 -33.65
CA GLU A 74 27.21 22.60 -34.01
C GLU A 74 26.96 22.57 -35.53
N ARG A 75 28.01 22.79 -36.32
CA ARG A 75 27.92 22.83 -37.79
C ARG A 75 27.39 21.50 -38.33
N ASP A 76 27.95 20.39 -37.88
CA ASP A 76 27.54 19.07 -38.34
C ASP A 76 26.13 18.69 -37.84
N LEU A 77 25.76 19.06 -36.62
CA LEU A 77 24.40 18.86 -36.10
C LEU A 77 23.37 19.62 -36.92
N ARG A 78 23.64 20.88 -37.27
CA ARG A 78 22.76 21.66 -38.14
C ARG A 78 22.66 21.07 -39.55
N VAL A 79 23.74 20.51 -40.09
CA VAL A 79 23.70 19.80 -41.38
C VAL A 79 22.89 18.51 -41.27
N ALA A 80 23.02 17.76 -40.17
CA ALA A 80 22.21 16.57 -39.91
C ALA A 80 20.72 16.92 -39.84
N LEU A 81 20.35 17.95 -39.07
CA LEU A 81 18.97 18.46 -38.96
C LEU A 81 18.39 18.89 -40.31
N ASN A 82 19.16 19.62 -41.11
CA ASN A 82 18.73 20.03 -42.45
C ASN A 82 18.46 18.84 -43.39
N GLN A 83 19.10 17.70 -43.16
CA GLN A 83 18.82 16.47 -43.92
C GLN A 83 17.71 15.62 -43.31
N ARG A 84 17.57 15.63 -41.98
CA ARG A 84 16.58 14.86 -41.23
C ARG A 84 16.31 15.51 -39.86
N ASP A 85 15.05 15.89 -39.69
CA ASP A 85 14.37 16.31 -38.47
C ASP A 85 13.16 15.35 -38.35
N PRO A 86 12.83 14.70 -37.20
CA PRO A 86 13.14 15.04 -35.80
C PRO A 86 14.03 14.07 -35.01
N ASP A 87 14.29 14.42 -33.74
CA ASP A 87 14.84 13.52 -32.72
C ASP A 87 13.98 12.25 -32.63
N GLN A 88 14.64 11.10 -32.62
CA GLN A 88 13.96 9.81 -32.68
C GLN A 88 14.85 8.68 -32.14
N ARG A 89 14.29 7.83 -31.27
CA ARG A 89 14.93 6.56 -30.89
C ARG A 89 14.91 5.58 -32.03
N ARG A 90 16.00 4.83 -32.21
CA ARG A 90 16.13 3.82 -33.27
C ARG A 90 15.75 4.36 -34.66
N ALA A 91 16.30 5.51 -35.04
CA ALA A 91 16.20 6.01 -36.40
C ALA A 91 16.93 5.06 -37.37
N ARG A 92 16.23 4.62 -38.42
CA ARG A 92 16.77 3.69 -39.40
C ARG A 92 17.81 4.36 -40.29
N THR A 93 19.03 3.81 -40.35
CA THR A 93 20.10 4.32 -41.22
C THR A 93 20.12 3.59 -42.58
N TYR A 94 20.75 2.41 -42.65
CA TYR A 94 20.77 1.57 -43.85
C TYR A 94 20.44 0.12 -43.50
N GLY A 95 19.72 -0.57 -44.39
CA GLY A 95 19.32 -1.96 -44.16
C GLY A 95 18.52 -2.14 -42.87
N MET A 96 19.03 -2.97 -41.96
CA MET A 96 18.47 -3.28 -40.63
C MET A 96 19.22 -2.56 -39.49
N HIS A 97 20.05 -1.54 -39.80
CA HIS A 97 20.77 -0.77 -38.80
C HIS A 97 19.94 0.42 -38.31
N PHE A 98 19.98 0.62 -36.99
CA PHE A 98 19.26 1.68 -36.28
C PHE A 98 20.23 2.38 -35.33
N VAL A 99 20.07 3.70 -35.21
CA VAL A 99 20.83 4.52 -34.26
C VAL A 99 19.87 5.37 -33.45
N ASP A 100 20.23 5.69 -32.22
CA ASP A 100 19.51 6.71 -31.46
C ASP A 100 19.94 8.07 -32.02
N TYR A 101 19.01 8.80 -32.63
CA TYR A 101 19.29 10.03 -33.36
C TYR A 101 18.64 11.20 -32.63
N PHE A 102 19.44 11.95 -31.88
CA PHE A 102 18.97 13.10 -31.08
C PHE A 102 19.73 14.39 -31.43
N PRO A 103 19.67 14.86 -32.68
CA PRO A 103 20.41 16.05 -33.09
C PRO A 103 20.01 17.33 -32.34
N HIS A 104 18.73 17.56 -32.04
CA HIS A 104 18.30 18.73 -31.26
C HIS A 104 18.83 18.68 -29.82
N ARG A 105 18.75 17.51 -29.18
CA ARG A 105 19.33 17.31 -27.84
C ARG A 105 20.80 17.69 -27.80
N GLU A 106 21.58 17.12 -28.71
CA GLU A 106 23.04 17.28 -28.70
C GLU A 106 23.42 18.71 -29.16
N LEU A 107 22.63 19.32 -30.05
CA LEU A 107 22.82 20.72 -30.44
C LEU A 107 22.55 21.65 -29.25
N GLY A 108 21.48 21.43 -28.50
CA GLY A 108 21.19 22.18 -27.28
C GLY A 108 22.31 22.05 -26.23
N ILE A 109 22.88 20.86 -26.06
CA ILE A 109 24.03 20.63 -25.16
C ILE A 109 25.27 21.42 -25.63
N VAL A 110 25.59 21.35 -26.92
CA VAL A 110 26.72 22.08 -27.52
C VAL A 110 26.55 23.60 -27.36
N LEU A 111 25.36 24.12 -27.66
CA LEU A 111 25.03 25.54 -27.51
C LEU A 111 25.12 25.99 -26.05
N LEU A 112 24.69 25.15 -25.10
CA LEU A 112 24.81 25.44 -23.68
C LEU A 112 26.27 25.53 -23.25
N SER A 113 27.12 24.62 -23.73
CA SER A 113 28.57 24.66 -23.49
C SER A 113 29.24 25.91 -24.08
N MET A 114 28.70 26.47 -25.18
CA MET A 114 29.12 27.76 -25.74
C MET A 114 28.57 28.98 -24.99
N GLY A 115 27.71 28.80 -23.98
CA GLY A 115 27.04 29.89 -23.26
C GLY A 115 25.84 30.51 -23.98
N ARG A 116 25.38 29.92 -25.10
CA ARG A 116 24.19 30.35 -25.85
C ARG A 116 22.93 29.77 -25.22
N VAL A 117 22.65 30.19 -23.98
CA VAL A 117 21.65 29.57 -23.10
C VAL A 117 20.23 29.58 -23.68
N SER A 118 19.78 30.69 -24.25
CA SER A 118 18.41 30.78 -24.80
C SER A 118 18.20 29.82 -25.97
N GLU A 119 19.15 29.78 -26.91
CA GLU A 119 19.08 28.85 -28.05
C GLU A 119 19.18 27.39 -27.59
N ALA A 120 19.98 27.12 -26.56
CA ALA A 120 20.05 25.79 -25.97
C ALA A 120 18.71 25.34 -25.38
N ILE A 121 17.97 26.22 -24.71
CA ILE A 121 16.63 25.93 -24.17
C ILE A 121 15.67 25.59 -25.32
N ASP A 122 15.64 26.40 -26.38
CA ASP A 122 14.75 26.19 -27.52
C ASP A 122 15.01 24.82 -28.19
N GLU A 123 16.29 24.45 -28.39
CA GLU A 123 16.68 23.16 -28.97
C GLU A 123 16.37 21.98 -28.05
N LEU A 124 16.57 22.11 -26.72
CA LEU A 124 16.26 21.07 -25.75
C LEU A 124 14.74 20.86 -25.58
N GLU A 125 13.94 21.93 -25.61
CA GLU A 125 12.48 21.84 -25.62
C GLU A 125 11.96 21.22 -26.92
N THR A 126 12.57 21.55 -28.05
CA THR A 126 12.27 20.92 -29.35
C THR A 126 12.58 19.42 -29.32
N SER A 127 13.73 19.03 -28.74
CA SER A 127 14.10 17.63 -28.54
C SER A 127 13.06 16.88 -27.71
N LEU A 128 12.65 17.42 -26.55
CA LEU A 128 11.66 16.79 -25.67
C LEU A 128 10.26 16.72 -26.27
N ALA A 129 9.89 17.68 -27.13
CA ALA A 129 8.63 17.64 -27.87
C ALA A 129 8.61 16.53 -28.94
N ALA A 130 9.78 16.18 -29.49
CA ALA A 130 9.93 15.12 -30.47
C ALA A 130 10.03 13.73 -29.82
N GLU A 131 10.91 13.57 -28.82
CA GLU A 131 11.18 12.29 -28.18
C GLU A 131 11.67 12.49 -26.73
N ASP A 132 11.02 11.81 -25.77
CA ASP A 132 11.39 11.92 -24.35
C ASP A 132 12.82 11.41 -24.10
N SER A 133 13.61 12.15 -23.32
CA SER A 133 15.02 11.83 -23.06
C SER A 133 15.48 12.38 -21.71
N ALA A 134 15.91 11.50 -20.81
CA ALA A 134 16.42 11.88 -19.48
C ALA A 134 17.59 12.88 -19.58
N LYS A 135 18.51 12.65 -20.54
CA LYS A 135 19.64 13.55 -20.80
C LYS A 135 19.17 14.94 -21.24
N ALA A 136 18.15 15.04 -22.09
CA ALA A 136 17.61 16.33 -22.52
C ALA A 136 17.00 17.11 -21.33
N LYS A 137 16.21 16.44 -20.47
CA LYS A 137 15.63 17.03 -19.25
C LYS A 137 16.71 17.55 -18.30
N PHE A 138 17.76 16.77 -18.08
CA PHE A 138 18.89 17.17 -17.24
C PHE A 138 19.54 18.47 -17.72
N TYR A 139 19.88 18.54 -19.01
CA TYR A 139 20.50 19.74 -19.57
C TYR A 139 19.53 20.91 -19.67
N LEU A 140 18.22 20.67 -19.84
CA LEU A 140 17.21 21.72 -19.82
C LEU A 140 17.08 22.35 -18.42
N ASN A 141 17.09 21.55 -17.35
CA ASN A 141 17.15 22.07 -15.99
C ASN A 141 18.40 22.94 -15.78
N ARG A 142 19.55 22.47 -16.27
CA ARG A 142 20.82 23.23 -16.19
C ARG A 142 20.75 24.55 -16.96
N ALA A 143 20.20 24.53 -18.18
CA ALA A 143 20.05 25.72 -19.01
C ALA A 143 19.07 26.73 -18.39
N ARG A 144 17.91 26.27 -17.89
CA ARG A 144 16.93 27.08 -17.15
C ARG A 144 17.57 27.71 -15.90
N LYS A 145 18.34 26.93 -15.13
CA LYS A 145 19.09 27.43 -13.98
C LYS A 145 20.09 28.53 -14.34
N MET A 146 20.88 28.33 -15.40
CA MET A 146 21.83 29.34 -15.89
C MET A 146 21.11 30.62 -16.35
N LEU A 147 19.97 30.49 -17.03
CA LEU A 147 19.17 31.63 -17.46
C LEU A 147 18.64 32.43 -16.26
N LEU A 148 18.07 31.76 -15.26
CA LEU A 148 17.56 32.39 -14.04
C LEU A 148 18.66 33.13 -13.26
N MET A 149 19.83 32.52 -13.11
CA MET A 149 21.00 33.14 -12.48
C MET A 149 21.46 34.41 -13.22
N SER A 150 21.35 34.44 -14.55
CA SER A 150 21.72 35.61 -15.37
C SER A 150 20.71 36.75 -15.29
N GLN A 151 19.41 36.44 -15.13
CA GLN A 151 18.32 37.42 -15.14
C GLN A 151 18.08 38.06 -13.77
N SER A 152 18.15 37.27 -12.69
CA SER A 152 17.72 37.68 -11.35
C SER A 152 18.88 37.95 -10.38
N GLY A 153 20.13 37.71 -10.80
CA GLY A 153 21.26 37.60 -9.87
C GLY A 153 21.04 36.48 -8.83
N PRO A 154 21.81 36.40 -7.73
CA PRO A 154 21.57 35.44 -6.64
C PRO A 154 20.31 35.76 -5.79
N GLY A 155 19.32 36.48 -6.36
CA GLY A 155 18.30 37.22 -5.62
C GLY A 155 16.89 36.65 -5.65
N ASP A 156 16.65 35.46 -6.20
CA ASP A 156 15.37 34.79 -5.93
C ASP A 156 15.41 34.14 -4.55
N VAL A 157 14.52 34.58 -3.68
CA VAL A 157 14.36 34.11 -2.30
C VAL A 157 12.93 33.60 -2.08
N ILE A 158 12.09 33.54 -3.11
CA ILE A 158 10.72 33.05 -2.98
C ILE A 158 10.76 31.53 -3.19
N PRO A 159 10.57 30.72 -2.14
CA PRO A 159 10.62 29.28 -2.28
C PRO A 159 9.31 28.72 -2.84
N PRO A 160 9.28 27.45 -3.28
CA PRO A 160 8.09 26.81 -3.82
C PRO A 160 6.89 26.82 -2.86
N GLU A 161 5.69 26.99 -3.39
CA GLU A 161 4.45 26.96 -2.59
C GLU A 161 3.85 25.54 -2.56
N ILE A 162 3.62 24.98 -1.36
CA ILE A 162 3.05 23.63 -1.17
C ILE A 162 1.55 23.71 -0.86
N ASN A 163 0.74 23.30 -1.83
CA ASN A 163 -0.72 23.25 -1.74
C ASN A 163 -1.23 21.80 -1.65
N ILE A 164 -1.81 21.44 -0.50
CA ILE A 164 -2.38 20.10 -0.28
C ILE A 164 -3.81 20.12 -0.80
N THR A 165 -4.14 19.16 -1.66
CA THR A 165 -5.46 19.05 -2.28
C THR A 165 -6.33 18.03 -1.54
N SER A 166 -5.73 16.95 -1.05
CA SER A 166 -6.45 15.96 -0.26
C SER A 166 -5.59 15.21 0.74
N LEU A 167 -6.25 14.79 1.81
CA LEU A 167 -5.76 13.87 2.84
C LEU A 167 -6.88 12.86 3.06
N PHE A 168 -6.73 11.64 2.56
CA PHE A 168 -7.73 10.59 2.72
C PHE A 168 -7.13 9.41 3.46
N SER A 169 -7.81 8.95 4.50
CA SER A 169 -7.62 7.59 5.00
C SER A 169 -8.32 6.64 4.02
N SER A 170 -7.61 5.65 3.49
CA SER A 170 -8.18 4.66 2.58
C SER A 170 -9.12 3.71 3.32
N SER A 171 -10.36 4.13 3.56
CA SER A 171 -11.43 3.29 4.09
C SER A 171 -12.65 3.33 3.17
N SER A 172 -12.62 2.51 2.11
CA SER A 172 -13.84 1.98 1.50
C SER A 172 -13.51 0.76 0.65
N SER A 173 -13.69 -0.43 1.24
CA SER A 173 -14.16 -1.55 0.46
C SER A 173 -15.51 -1.16 -0.15
N LEU A 174 -15.65 -1.39 -1.45
CA LEU A 174 -16.90 -1.23 -2.18
C LEU A 174 -17.93 -2.24 -1.63
N SER A 175 -18.65 -1.88 -0.57
CA SER A 175 -19.88 -2.56 -0.18
C SER A 175 -21.00 -2.11 -1.12
N SER A 176 -21.11 -2.77 -2.27
CA SER A 176 -22.31 -2.68 -3.11
C SER A 176 -23.45 -3.48 -2.47
N SER A 177 -24.25 -2.82 -1.66
CA SER A 177 -25.61 -3.26 -1.36
C SER A 177 -26.54 -2.06 -1.49
N GLU A 178 -27.13 -1.88 -2.67
CA GLU A 178 -28.28 -0.99 -2.87
C GLU A 178 -29.44 -1.46 -1.97
N PRO A 179 -30.02 -0.59 -1.12
CA PRO A 179 -31.41 -0.74 -0.73
C PRO A 179 -32.27 -0.10 -1.82
N THR A 180 -33.15 -0.90 -2.41
CA THR A 180 -34.24 -0.46 -3.29
C THR A 180 -35.03 0.68 -2.66
N LEU A 181 -35.14 1.83 -3.35
CA LEU A 181 -36.06 2.92 -3.02
C LEU A 181 -37.21 2.96 -4.04
N PRO A 182 -38.49 3.02 -3.63
CA PRO A 182 -39.56 3.45 -4.50
C PRO A 182 -39.45 4.97 -4.75
N SER A 183 -39.75 5.35 -5.99
CA SER A 183 -39.64 6.71 -6.53
C SER A 183 -40.57 7.70 -5.83
N SER A 184 -40.02 8.81 -5.31
CA SER A 184 -40.49 10.20 -5.53
C SER A 184 -39.93 11.16 -4.47
N ALA A 185 -38.84 11.89 -4.77
CA ALA A 185 -38.49 13.19 -4.18
C ALA A 185 -37.30 13.83 -4.94
N PRO A 186 -37.20 15.17 -5.04
CA PRO A 186 -36.37 15.86 -6.02
C PRO A 186 -34.89 15.96 -5.61
N SER A 187 -34.05 16.11 -6.62
CA SER A 187 -32.59 16.28 -6.59
C SER A 187 -32.07 17.21 -5.49
N MET A 188 -31.24 16.66 -4.59
CA MET A 188 -30.37 17.42 -3.69
C MET A 188 -28.90 17.20 -4.07
N SER A 189 -28.19 18.31 -4.10
CA SER A 189 -26.92 18.61 -4.76
C SER A 189 -25.67 17.89 -4.24
N SER A 190 -24.68 17.79 -5.12
CA SER A 190 -23.28 17.37 -4.95
C SER A 190 -22.43 18.22 -3.96
N SER A 191 -23.01 18.70 -2.87
CA SER A 191 -22.35 19.59 -1.89
C SER A 191 -21.73 18.83 -0.71
N SER A 192 -22.17 17.61 -0.40
CA SER A 192 -21.75 16.88 0.81
C SER A 192 -20.31 16.32 0.73
N ALA A 193 -19.86 15.88 -0.46
CA ALA A 193 -18.50 15.35 -0.66
C ALA A 193 -17.43 16.46 -0.69
N LYS A 194 -17.81 17.66 -1.14
CA LYS A 194 -16.92 18.83 -1.22
C LYS A 194 -16.69 19.50 0.15
N VAL A 195 -17.64 19.33 1.07
CA VAL A 195 -17.55 19.87 2.44
C VAL A 195 -16.65 19.02 3.35
N ALA A 196 -16.45 17.72 3.03
CA ALA A 196 -15.51 16.87 3.76
C ALA A 196 -14.04 17.16 3.39
N SER A 197 -13.75 17.51 2.14
CA SER A 197 -12.39 17.81 1.66
C SER A 197 -11.84 19.14 2.20
N ASP A 198 -12.69 20.15 2.37
CA ASP A 198 -12.26 21.47 2.85
C ASP A 198 -12.04 21.54 4.38
N ARG A 199 -12.55 20.56 5.16
CA ARG A 199 -12.52 20.61 6.63
C ARG A 199 -11.22 20.10 7.28
N LEU A 200 -10.35 19.44 6.51
CA LEU A 200 -9.10 18.81 7.00
C LEU A 200 -7.86 19.73 6.93
N LEU A 201 -7.96 20.90 6.31
CA LEU A 201 -6.79 21.73 5.99
C LEU A 201 -6.69 23.04 6.80
N SER A 202 -7.62 23.31 7.71
CA SER A 202 -7.55 24.47 8.62
C SER A 202 -6.98 24.07 9.99
N SER A 203 -5.66 24.20 10.14
CA SER A 203 -4.91 24.32 11.42
C SER A 203 -5.25 23.36 12.58
N SER A 204 -5.84 22.21 12.31
CA SER A 204 -6.13 21.17 13.31
C SER A 204 -5.49 19.87 12.85
N SER A 205 -4.81 19.18 13.76
CA SER A 205 -4.25 17.85 13.54
C SER A 205 -5.30 16.93 12.92
N VAL A 206 -4.94 16.19 11.87
CA VAL A 206 -5.82 15.19 11.26
C VAL A 206 -5.98 14.02 12.24
N LEU A 207 -7.20 13.63 12.57
CA LEU A 207 -7.48 12.46 13.40
C LEU A 207 -8.08 11.37 12.51
N THR A 208 -7.58 10.14 12.63
CA THR A 208 -7.99 9.01 11.79
C THR A 208 -7.83 7.69 12.55
N ASN A 209 -8.71 6.73 12.29
CA ASN A 209 -8.53 5.34 12.71
C ASN A 209 -7.91 4.43 11.65
N ASN A 210 -7.30 5.04 10.64
CA ASN A 210 -6.55 4.34 9.60
C ASN A 210 -5.06 4.62 9.75
N PHE A 211 -4.25 3.56 9.65
CA PHE A 211 -2.78 3.62 9.67
C PHE A 211 -2.17 3.91 8.30
N VAL A 212 -2.99 4.16 7.30
CA VAL A 212 -2.53 4.58 5.98
C VAL A 212 -3.28 5.84 5.60
N ILE A 213 -2.53 6.84 5.15
CA ILE A 213 -3.08 8.07 4.61
C ILE A 213 -2.50 8.31 3.21
N ASP A 214 -3.40 8.52 2.26
CA ASP A 214 -3.07 8.95 0.91
C ASP A 214 -3.10 10.48 0.89
N ILE A 215 -1.94 11.09 0.66
CA ILE A 215 -1.74 12.53 0.59
C ILE A 215 -1.55 12.93 -0.87
N SER A 216 -2.31 13.92 -1.33
CA SER A 216 -2.13 14.51 -2.66
C SER A 216 -2.09 16.03 -2.63
N GLY A 217 -1.35 16.61 -3.57
CA GLY A 217 -1.21 18.06 -3.67
C GLY A 217 -0.56 18.53 -4.95
N ALA A 218 -0.37 19.85 -5.02
CA ALA A 218 0.42 20.51 -6.04
C ALA A 218 1.42 21.45 -5.41
N ILE A 219 2.61 21.49 -6.00
CA ILE A 219 3.69 22.41 -5.63
C ILE A 219 3.91 23.32 -6.82
N THR A 220 3.93 24.63 -6.57
CA THR A 220 4.03 25.64 -7.63
C THR A 220 5.16 26.60 -7.38
N ASP A 221 5.90 26.93 -8.43
CA ASP A 221 6.97 27.91 -8.40
C ASP A 221 7.12 28.56 -9.79
N GLN A 222 7.40 29.87 -9.83
CA GLN A 222 7.68 30.56 -11.10
C GLN A 222 9.05 30.18 -11.68
N ASN A 223 10.00 29.80 -10.81
CA ASN A 223 11.38 29.42 -11.09
C ASN A 223 11.61 27.90 -11.09
N TYR A 224 10.53 27.15 -11.30
CA TYR A 224 10.48 25.69 -11.47
C TYR A 224 10.80 24.91 -10.19
N VAL A 225 9.87 24.03 -9.81
CA VAL A 225 10.05 23.05 -8.74
C VAL A 225 10.97 21.95 -9.25
N TYR A 226 12.07 21.71 -8.54
CA TYR A 226 13.12 20.77 -8.93
C TYR A 226 13.11 19.48 -8.10
N CYS A 227 12.89 19.59 -6.79
CA CYS A 227 12.88 18.44 -5.89
C CYS A 227 11.66 18.49 -4.98
N VAL A 228 11.07 17.33 -4.71
CA VAL A 228 9.99 17.15 -3.74
C VAL A 228 10.30 15.93 -2.90
N THR A 229 10.19 16.04 -1.58
CA THR A 229 10.29 14.89 -0.68
C THR A 229 9.04 14.80 0.19
N VAL A 230 8.64 13.57 0.51
CA VAL A 230 7.61 13.27 1.52
C VAL A 230 8.24 12.31 2.52
N ASN A 231 8.31 12.70 3.79
CA ASN A 231 9.03 11.98 4.86
C ASN A 231 10.47 11.61 4.45
N ASN A 232 11.20 12.58 3.88
CA ASN A 232 12.55 12.41 3.32
C ASN A 232 12.66 11.42 2.15
N THR A 233 11.55 10.84 1.68
CA THR A 233 11.54 10.01 0.48
C THR A 233 11.40 10.93 -0.74
N PRO A 234 12.41 10.99 -1.63
CA PRO A 234 12.35 11.85 -2.79
C PRO A 234 11.35 11.32 -3.81
N GLN A 235 10.51 12.21 -4.34
CA GLN A 235 9.69 11.95 -5.50
C GLN A 235 10.59 11.99 -6.74
N PHE A 236 10.56 10.93 -7.54
CA PHE A 236 11.38 10.88 -8.73
C PHE A 236 10.86 11.88 -9.79
N MET A 237 11.69 12.87 -10.11
CA MET A 237 11.39 13.89 -11.12
C MET A 237 12.67 14.22 -11.88
N GLU A 238 12.57 14.28 -13.20
CA GLU A 238 13.72 14.54 -14.08
C GLU A 238 13.72 15.95 -14.64
N LEU A 239 12.53 16.51 -14.87
CA LEU A 239 12.35 17.85 -15.43
C LEU A 239 11.70 18.74 -14.38
N ALA A 240 12.35 19.86 -14.09
CA ALA A 240 11.78 20.87 -13.23
C ALA A 240 10.64 21.59 -13.96
N GLU A 241 9.50 21.70 -13.28
CA GLU A 241 8.28 22.28 -13.83
C GLU A 241 7.73 23.36 -12.91
N LYS A 242 7.00 24.32 -13.49
CA LYS A 242 6.36 25.39 -12.69
C LYS A 242 5.27 24.87 -11.77
N LYS A 243 4.72 23.69 -12.06
CA LYS A 243 3.71 23.03 -11.25
C LYS A 243 3.91 21.52 -11.29
N ILE A 244 4.21 20.95 -10.13
CA ILE A 244 4.30 19.51 -9.92
C ILE A 244 3.07 19.07 -9.13
N ARG A 245 2.43 17.97 -9.56
CA ARG A 245 1.46 17.26 -8.74
C ARG A 245 2.16 16.08 -8.07
N PHE A 246 1.82 15.82 -6.83
CA PHE A 246 2.33 14.66 -6.11
C PHE A 246 1.18 13.93 -5.43
N GLU A 247 1.33 12.62 -5.31
CA GLU A 247 0.47 11.72 -4.56
C GLU A 247 1.36 10.69 -3.88
N GLN A 248 1.20 10.52 -2.57
CA GLN A 248 2.00 9.59 -1.79
C GLN A 248 1.13 8.88 -0.77
N ARG A 249 1.29 7.56 -0.70
CA ARG A 249 0.78 6.75 0.40
C ARG A 249 1.78 6.77 1.55
N VAL A 250 1.31 7.15 2.74
CA VAL A 250 2.12 7.21 3.96
C VAL A 250 1.55 6.26 4.99
N ASN A 251 2.39 5.37 5.49
CA ASN A 251 2.06 4.52 6.65
C ASN A 251 2.27 5.33 7.93
N LEU A 252 1.34 5.17 8.87
CA LEU A 252 1.28 5.84 10.16
C LEU A 252 1.51 4.79 11.26
N VAL A 253 2.05 5.24 12.38
CA VAL A 253 2.13 4.46 13.62
C VAL A 253 1.05 4.93 14.60
N PRO A 254 0.60 4.08 15.56
CA PRO A 254 -0.30 4.52 16.62
C PRO A 254 0.18 5.78 17.35
N GLY A 255 -0.74 6.70 17.60
CA GLY A 255 -0.47 7.98 18.23
C GLY A 255 -0.09 9.08 17.23
N LYS A 256 0.82 9.97 17.66
CA LYS A 256 1.20 11.17 16.89
C LYS A 256 2.19 10.84 15.77
N ASN A 257 1.88 11.30 14.57
CA ASN A 257 2.69 11.23 13.37
C ASN A 257 2.88 12.65 12.83
N SER A 258 4.05 12.92 12.24
CA SER A 258 4.29 14.16 11.51
C SER A 258 4.74 13.82 10.10
N ILE A 259 3.92 14.19 9.11
CA ILE A 259 4.24 14.03 7.69
C ILE A 259 4.94 15.30 7.24
N ILE A 260 6.18 15.17 6.79
CA ILE A 260 7.02 16.29 6.37
C ILE A 260 7.10 16.29 4.86
N ILE A 261 6.70 17.40 4.24
CA ILE A 261 6.82 17.61 2.80
C ILE A 261 7.80 18.74 2.59
N GLU A 262 8.83 18.49 1.79
CA GLU A 262 9.79 19.52 1.40
C GLU A 262 9.80 19.69 -0.10
N ALA A 263 10.01 20.92 -0.55
CA ALA A 263 10.18 21.26 -1.95
C ALA A 263 11.40 22.17 -2.12
N GLU A 264 12.12 22.00 -3.21
CA GLU A 264 13.26 22.83 -3.62
C GLU A 264 13.07 23.27 -5.08
N ASP A 265 13.33 24.55 -5.38
CA ASP A 265 13.34 25.06 -6.76
C ASP A 265 14.71 24.83 -7.46
N LEU A 266 14.85 25.28 -8.72
CA LEU A 266 16.14 25.21 -9.41
C LEU A 266 17.24 26.10 -8.79
N MET A 267 16.88 27.16 -8.07
CA MET A 267 17.80 28.11 -7.42
C MET A 267 18.30 27.63 -6.05
N GLY A 268 17.67 26.59 -5.48
CA GLY A 268 17.97 26.01 -4.18
C GLY A 268 17.10 26.54 -3.02
N ASN A 269 16.08 27.36 -3.31
CA ASN A 269 15.14 27.83 -2.30
C ASN A 269 14.24 26.69 -1.84
N LYS A 270 14.03 26.57 -0.52
CA LYS A 270 13.30 25.44 0.08
C LYS A 270 12.07 25.89 0.85
N THR A 271 11.00 25.10 0.72
CA THR A 271 9.82 25.18 1.58
C THR A 271 9.63 23.86 2.30
N ARG A 272 9.19 23.91 3.56
CA ARG A 272 8.78 22.75 4.35
C ARG A 272 7.35 22.94 4.84
N LYS A 273 6.53 21.91 4.71
CA LYS A 273 5.19 21.82 5.28
C LYS A 273 5.08 20.57 6.15
N THR A 274 4.62 20.74 7.38
CA THR A 274 4.36 19.63 8.31
C THR A 274 2.86 19.44 8.46
N ILE A 275 2.41 18.19 8.36
CA ILE A 275 1.03 17.78 8.62
C ILE A 275 1.07 16.84 9.81
N ASP A 276 0.46 17.26 10.93
CA ASP A 276 0.33 16.41 12.11
C ASP A 276 -0.91 15.53 11.97
N VAL A 277 -0.71 14.22 12.14
CA VAL A 277 -1.74 13.19 12.06
C VAL A 277 -1.73 12.37 13.35
N ILE A 278 -2.88 12.20 13.97
CA ILE A 278 -3.08 11.29 15.10
C ILE A 278 -3.80 10.06 14.55
N ALA A 279 -3.14 8.91 14.63
CA ALA A 279 -3.71 7.61 14.26
C ALA A 279 -4.17 6.87 15.52
N ASP A 280 -5.46 6.59 15.61
CA ASP A 280 -6.09 5.97 16.77
C ASP A 280 -6.74 4.62 16.43
N ASP A 281 -6.20 3.52 16.95
CA ASP A 281 -6.74 2.17 16.77
C ASP A 281 -7.69 1.70 17.87
N VAL A 282 -7.90 2.50 18.90
CA VAL A 282 -8.67 2.10 20.08
C VAL A 282 -10.03 2.78 20.01
N GLY A 283 -11.09 2.00 20.10
CA GLY A 283 -12.42 2.56 20.22
C GLY A 283 -12.77 3.00 21.64
N PRO A 284 -13.86 3.77 21.76
CA PRO A 284 -14.26 4.34 23.03
C PRO A 284 -14.61 3.23 24.02
N GLN A 285 -14.04 3.28 25.21
CA GLN A 285 -14.37 2.36 26.28
C GLN A 285 -15.79 2.67 26.80
N ILE A 286 -16.59 1.62 27.00
CA ILE A 286 -17.89 1.70 27.68
C ILE A 286 -17.85 0.73 28.86
N SER A 287 -18.20 1.22 30.05
CA SER A 287 -18.22 0.43 31.26
C SER A 287 -19.54 0.57 31.99
N VAL A 288 -20.18 -0.54 32.34
CA VAL A 288 -21.37 -0.56 33.21
C VAL A 288 -20.91 -0.74 34.66
N LEU A 289 -21.30 0.20 35.51
CA LEU A 289 -20.79 0.27 36.88
C LEU A 289 -21.66 -0.54 37.87
N ASN A 290 -22.97 -0.61 37.65
CA ASN A 290 -23.93 -1.03 38.67
C ASN A 290 -24.64 -2.36 38.41
N TYR A 291 -24.54 -2.93 37.20
CA TYR A 291 -25.16 -4.21 36.85
C TYR A 291 -24.19 -5.12 36.09
N MET A 292 -24.33 -6.43 36.32
CA MET A 292 -23.65 -7.50 35.58
C MET A 292 -24.56 -8.05 34.49
N ASN A 293 -23.96 -8.56 33.42
CA ASN A 293 -24.66 -9.32 32.41
C ASN A 293 -25.29 -10.58 33.02
N GLY A 294 -26.57 -10.82 32.73
CA GLY A 294 -27.36 -11.93 33.27
C GLY A 294 -27.97 -11.68 34.65
N GLN A 295 -27.77 -10.50 35.26
CA GLN A 295 -28.27 -10.20 36.59
C GLN A 295 -29.81 -10.21 36.66
N LYS A 296 -30.35 -10.80 37.73
CA LYS A 296 -31.79 -10.73 38.05
C LYS A 296 -32.09 -9.44 38.81
N VAL A 297 -33.20 -8.79 38.45
CA VAL A 297 -33.67 -7.54 39.06
C VAL A 297 -35.14 -7.66 39.42
N ASP A 298 -35.54 -6.96 40.48
CA ASP A 298 -36.88 -6.99 41.08
C ASP A 298 -37.77 -5.82 40.67
N GLN A 299 -37.21 -4.83 39.96
CA GLN A 299 -37.90 -3.61 39.53
C GLN A 299 -38.19 -3.59 38.02
N SER A 300 -39.36 -3.09 37.62
CA SER A 300 -39.76 -2.91 36.21
C SER A 300 -39.01 -1.78 35.49
N SER A 301 -38.10 -1.11 36.19
CA SER A 301 -37.21 -0.09 35.64
C SER A 301 -35.93 -0.05 36.46
N VAL A 302 -34.80 0.11 35.80
CA VAL A 302 -33.48 0.25 36.45
C VAL A 302 -32.79 1.50 35.95
N GLU A 303 -32.00 2.15 36.80
CA GLU A 303 -31.11 3.25 36.41
C GLU A 303 -29.74 2.66 36.07
N LEU A 304 -29.41 2.57 34.79
CA LEU A 304 -28.11 2.08 34.34
C LEU A 304 -27.06 3.18 34.45
N THR A 305 -25.98 2.94 35.20
CA THR A 305 -24.86 3.88 35.34
C THR A 305 -23.70 3.42 34.45
N ILE A 306 -23.33 4.25 33.49
CA ILE A 306 -22.29 3.97 32.50
C ILE A 306 -21.18 4.99 32.62
N SER A 307 -19.95 4.51 32.63
CA SER A 307 -18.78 5.35 32.40
C SER A 307 -18.25 5.14 30.99
N TYR A 308 -17.67 6.19 30.42
CA TYR A 308 -17.03 6.14 29.12
C TYR A 308 -15.68 6.86 29.16
N TYR A 309 -14.76 6.40 28.32
CA TYR A 309 -13.44 6.99 28.16
C TYR A 309 -12.95 6.81 26.72
N ASP A 310 -12.38 7.86 26.15
CA ASP A 310 -11.63 7.79 24.90
C ASP A 310 -10.63 8.93 24.83
N ASP A 311 -9.40 8.61 24.42
CA ASP A 311 -8.29 9.55 24.49
C ASP A 311 -8.35 10.61 23.37
N SER A 312 -8.89 10.21 22.22
CA SER A 312 -9.26 11.08 21.08
C SER A 312 -10.60 11.79 21.28
N GLY A 313 -11.39 11.28 22.23
CA GLY A 313 -12.68 11.80 22.66
C GLY A 313 -13.85 11.10 21.98
N VAL A 314 -14.89 10.86 22.76
CA VAL A 314 -16.17 10.29 22.33
C VAL A 314 -17.00 11.34 21.57
N ASP A 315 -17.43 10.99 20.35
CA ASP A 315 -18.35 11.80 19.55
C ASP A 315 -19.81 11.59 19.98
N TYR A 316 -20.21 10.34 20.22
CA TYR A 316 -21.51 10.03 20.84
C TYR A 316 -21.57 8.68 21.54
N LEU A 317 -22.55 8.56 22.44
CA LEU A 317 -22.98 7.32 23.09
C LEU A 317 -24.49 7.13 22.84
N VAL A 318 -24.92 5.90 22.59
CA VAL A 318 -26.32 5.50 22.40
C VAL A 318 -26.65 4.35 23.34
N ILE A 319 -27.81 4.40 24.00
CA ILE A 319 -28.36 3.30 24.79
C ILE A 319 -29.79 3.06 24.34
N ASN A 320 -30.12 1.85 23.86
CA ASN A 320 -31.45 1.49 23.36
C ASN A 320 -32.04 2.58 22.43
N ASP A 321 -31.26 2.98 21.43
CA ASP A 321 -31.54 4.04 20.44
C ASP A 321 -31.55 5.49 20.94
N ASP A 322 -31.45 5.73 22.25
CA ASP A 322 -31.35 7.08 22.81
C ASP A 322 -29.91 7.58 22.81
N ARG A 323 -29.64 8.65 22.04
CA ARG A 323 -28.34 9.32 22.02
C ARG A 323 -28.13 10.15 23.28
N LEU A 324 -27.07 9.86 24.02
CA LEU A 324 -26.61 10.63 25.16
C LEU A 324 -25.48 11.58 24.74
N THR A 325 -25.51 12.78 25.30
CA THR A 325 -24.47 13.80 25.09
C THR A 325 -23.90 14.22 26.43
N SER A 326 -22.58 14.43 26.48
CA SER A 326 -21.89 14.95 27.65
C SER A 326 -21.05 16.18 27.30
N GLU A 327 -20.84 17.07 28.27
CA GLU A 327 -19.98 18.25 28.12
C GLU A 327 -18.50 17.86 28.01
N ASN A 328 -18.08 16.82 28.73
CA ASN A 328 -16.73 16.29 28.66
C ASN A 328 -16.65 15.15 27.63
N ARG A 329 -15.89 15.38 26.56
CA ARG A 329 -15.76 14.43 25.46
C ARG A 329 -14.75 13.32 25.74
N LYS A 330 -13.78 13.51 26.64
CA LYS A 330 -12.76 12.50 26.92
C LYS A 330 -13.27 11.41 27.86
N ASN A 331 -13.99 11.81 28.91
CA ASN A 331 -14.52 10.87 29.89
C ASN A 331 -15.76 11.41 30.60
N GLY A 332 -16.51 10.52 31.23
CA GLY A 332 -17.65 10.89 32.05
C GLY A 332 -18.43 9.69 32.57
N ILE A 333 -19.40 9.99 33.42
CA ILE A 333 -20.38 9.03 33.95
C ILE A 333 -21.76 9.57 33.60
N LEU A 334 -22.61 8.71 33.05
CA LEU A 334 -23.98 9.00 32.64
C LEU A 334 -24.92 7.97 33.26
N SER A 335 -26.12 8.41 33.60
CA SER A 335 -27.20 7.53 34.04
C SER A 335 -28.34 7.52 33.03
N LYS A 336 -28.93 6.35 32.80
CA LYS A 336 -30.12 6.18 31.97
C LYS A 336 -31.12 5.25 32.63
N VAL A 337 -32.35 5.73 32.80
CA VAL A 337 -33.46 4.88 33.23
C VAL A 337 -33.91 4.02 32.05
N VAL A 338 -33.94 2.71 32.25
CA VAL A 338 -34.37 1.69 31.28
C VAL A 338 -35.57 0.95 31.84
N SER A 339 -36.68 0.94 31.10
CA SER A 339 -37.87 0.15 31.44
C SER A 339 -37.68 -1.31 31.03
N LEU A 340 -38.09 -2.23 31.90
CA LEU A 340 -37.93 -3.67 31.73
C LEU A 340 -39.29 -4.36 31.57
N GLN A 341 -39.36 -5.33 30.65
CA GLN A 341 -40.46 -6.28 30.50
C GLN A 341 -40.19 -7.55 31.30
N PRO A 342 -41.21 -8.29 31.75
CA PRO A 342 -41.00 -9.59 32.38
C PRO A 342 -40.18 -10.54 31.49
N GLY A 343 -39.20 -11.23 32.07
CA GLY A 343 -38.25 -12.10 31.39
C GLY A 343 -36.92 -11.42 31.05
N LYS A 344 -36.30 -11.86 29.96
CA LYS A 344 -35.00 -11.38 29.48
C LYS A 344 -35.14 -10.01 28.80
N ASN A 345 -34.38 -9.02 29.26
CA ASN A 345 -34.28 -7.69 28.66
C ASN A 345 -32.85 -7.46 28.18
N THR A 346 -32.67 -7.27 26.88
CA THR A 346 -31.37 -6.94 26.29
C THR A 346 -31.23 -5.44 26.16
N ILE A 347 -30.22 -4.86 26.81
CA ILE A 347 -29.91 -3.43 26.77
C ILE A 347 -28.69 -3.25 25.87
N SER A 348 -28.85 -2.58 24.74
CA SER A 348 -27.79 -2.31 23.77
C SER A 348 -27.12 -0.97 24.02
N MET A 349 -25.80 -0.92 23.85
CA MET A 349 -24.96 0.27 23.98
C MET A 349 -24.05 0.41 22.77
N GLU A 350 -23.85 1.63 22.29
CA GLU A 350 -22.91 1.94 21.22
C GLU A 350 -22.22 3.28 21.49
N ALA A 351 -20.90 3.34 21.33
CA ALA A 351 -20.15 4.59 21.34
C ALA A 351 -19.31 4.71 20.07
N LEU A 352 -19.19 5.93 19.57
CA LEU A 352 -18.30 6.31 18.47
C LEU A 352 -17.34 7.40 18.97
N ASP A 353 -16.05 7.27 18.69
CA ASP A 353 -15.06 8.31 18.94
C ASP A 353 -14.98 9.32 17.78
N ARG A 354 -14.06 10.28 17.90
CA ARG A 354 -13.79 11.27 16.83
C ARG A 354 -12.88 10.75 15.72
N ALA A 355 -12.20 9.63 15.91
CA ALA A 355 -11.36 8.97 14.91
C ALA A 355 -12.15 8.03 13.98
N GLY A 356 -13.39 7.70 14.36
CA GLY A 356 -14.31 6.80 13.66
C GLY A 356 -14.35 5.37 14.23
N ASN A 357 -13.70 5.10 15.37
CA ASN A 357 -13.78 3.80 16.04
C ASN A 357 -15.10 3.67 16.80
N ARG A 358 -15.70 2.48 16.74
CA ARG A 358 -17.03 2.20 17.27
C ARG A 358 -17.04 1.01 18.20
N THR A 359 -17.40 1.21 19.46
CA THR A 359 -17.55 0.15 20.45
C THR A 359 -19.02 -0.18 20.65
N ARG A 360 -19.35 -1.48 20.67
CA ARG A 360 -20.71 -1.98 20.89
C ARG A 360 -20.75 -2.93 22.08
N GLY A 361 -21.73 -2.72 22.93
CA GLY A 361 -21.99 -3.54 24.12
C GLY A 361 -23.44 -3.94 24.20
N GLN A 362 -23.71 -5.03 24.93
CA GLN A 362 -25.06 -5.35 25.36
C GLN A 362 -24.98 -6.08 26.70
N ILE A 363 -25.92 -5.82 27.59
CA ILE A 363 -26.13 -6.60 28.81
C ILE A 363 -27.56 -7.14 28.83
N ASP A 364 -27.72 -8.34 29.35
CA ASP A 364 -29.02 -8.96 29.55
C ASP A 364 -29.43 -8.86 31.03
N LEU A 365 -30.57 -8.24 31.34
CA LEU A 365 -31.15 -8.21 32.68
C LEU A 365 -32.45 -9.00 32.73
N PHE A 366 -32.67 -9.75 33.81
CA PHE A 366 -33.86 -10.58 33.98
C PHE A 366 -34.81 -9.96 35.01
N TYR A 367 -35.92 -9.41 34.55
CA TYR A 367 -36.95 -8.81 35.41
C TYR A 367 -38.14 -9.77 35.57
N GLY A 368 -38.62 -9.98 36.80
CA GLY A 368 -39.82 -10.78 37.04
C GLY A 368 -39.55 -12.29 37.13
N SER A 369 -40.42 -12.96 37.87
CA SER A 369 -40.20 -14.27 38.49
C SER A 369 -39.69 -15.34 37.51
N SER A 370 -38.58 -15.99 37.89
CA SER A 370 -38.50 -17.43 37.67
C SER A 370 -39.82 -18.01 38.15
N GLU A 371 -40.56 -18.73 37.30
CA GLU A 371 -41.48 -19.71 37.84
C GLU A 371 -40.64 -20.66 38.68
N SER A 372 -40.49 -20.34 39.96
CA SER A 372 -40.32 -21.34 40.99
C SER A 372 -41.59 -22.16 40.83
N LYS A 373 -41.51 -23.28 40.09
CA LYS A 373 -42.21 -24.46 40.56
C LYS A 373 -41.65 -24.72 41.95
N ALA A 374 -42.20 -24.01 42.94
CA ALA A 374 -42.17 -24.43 44.31
C ALA A 374 -42.88 -25.78 44.27
N ALA A 375 -42.11 -26.86 44.14
CA ALA A 375 -42.53 -28.11 44.69
C ALA A 375 -42.84 -27.78 46.15
N SER A 376 -44.13 -27.79 46.51
CA SER A 376 -44.53 -27.81 47.90
C SER A 376 -43.91 -29.06 48.51
N LEU A 377 -42.73 -28.91 49.13
CA LEU A 377 -42.24 -29.95 50.03
C LEU A 377 -43.12 -29.84 51.27
N ASN A 378 -43.90 -30.89 51.48
CA ASN A 378 -44.65 -31.06 52.71
C ASN A 378 -43.68 -30.96 53.89
N SER A 379 -44.10 -30.20 54.89
CA SER A 379 -43.64 -30.29 56.26
C SER A 379 -43.54 -31.75 56.71
N ALA A 380 -42.42 -32.08 57.35
CA ALA A 380 -41.99 -33.35 57.94
C ALA A 380 -40.82 -33.98 57.14
N GLY A 381 -39.69 -34.11 57.83
CA GLY A 381 -38.40 -34.45 57.25
C GLY A 381 -38.30 -35.86 56.69
N ASP A 382 -37.22 -36.10 55.97
CA ASP A 382 -36.52 -37.38 55.93
C ASP A 382 -35.06 -37.14 55.48
N VAL A 383 -34.14 -37.70 56.25
CA VAL A 383 -32.69 -37.74 56.00
C VAL A 383 -32.43 -38.96 55.11
N TYR A 384 -31.76 -38.78 53.96
CA TYR A 384 -31.26 -39.92 53.18
C TYR A 384 -29.94 -40.41 53.79
N LEU A 385 -30.01 -41.55 54.50
CA LEU A 385 -28.85 -42.32 54.94
C LEU A 385 -28.38 -43.22 53.79
N ALA A 386 -27.27 -42.87 53.13
CA ALA A 386 -26.50 -43.85 52.37
C ALA A 386 -25.45 -44.45 53.33
N LEU A 387 -25.69 -45.67 53.78
CA LEU A 387 -24.70 -46.44 54.56
C LEU A 387 -23.68 -47.04 53.58
N ASN A 388 -22.41 -46.70 53.79
CA ASN A 388 -21.30 -47.55 53.37
C ASN A 388 -20.35 -47.68 54.58
N ASP A 389 -19.67 -48.81 54.72
CA ASP A 389 -19.10 -49.29 56.00
C ASP A 389 -18.00 -48.39 56.64
N ASP A 390 -17.60 -47.29 56.00
CA ASP A 390 -16.49 -46.43 56.45
C ASP A 390 -16.89 -44.96 56.78
N TYR A 391 -18.06 -44.46 56.34
CA TYR A 391 -18.44 -43.05 56.52
C TYR A 391 -19.96 -42.81 56.70
N LEU A 392 -20.30 -41.79 57.50
CA LEU A 392 -21.64 -41.23 57.61
C LEU A 392 -21.73 -39.90 56.87
N LEU A 393 -22.59 -39.82 55.84
CA LEU A 393 -22.87 -38.59 55.10
C LEU A 393 -24.17 -37.96 55.62
N PHE A 394 -24.13 -36.67 55.97
CA PHE A 394 -25.32 -35.92 56.36
C PHE A 394 -25.51 -34.70 55.47
N ASN A 395 -26.72 -34.57 54.90
CA ASN A 395 -27.19 -33.38 54.22
C ASN A 395 -28.47 -32.91 54.92
N GLY A 396 -28.47 -31.67 55.39
CA GLY A 396 -29.63 -31.06 56.03
C GLY A 396 -29.71 -29.58 55.72
N TYR A 397 -30.92 -29.04 55.79
CA TYR A 397 -31.16 -27.60 55.78
C TYR A 397 -32.01 -27.19 56.98
N THR A 398 -31.77 -25.99 57.49
CA THR A 398 -32.68 -25.33 58.43
C THR A 398 -32.94 -23.90 57.97
N SER A 399 -34.12 -23.38 58.29
CA SER A 399 -34.54 -22.02 57.95
C SER A 399 -34.81 -21.22 59.22
N LEU A 400 -34.19 -20.04 59.34
CA LEU A 400 -34.61 -19.03 60.29
C LEU A 400 -34.55 -17.66 59.60
N ASN A 401 -35.69 -16.98 59.47
CA ASN A 401 -35.84 -15.65 58.86
C ASN A 401 -35.19 -15.51 57.46
N ASP A 402 -35.68 -16.29 56.50
CA ASP A 402 -35.36 -16.21 55.06
C ASP A 402 -33.90 -16.50 54.64
N ASP A 403 -33.02 -16.84 55.58
CA ASP A 403 -31.70 -17.42 55.30
C ASP A 403 -31.71 -18.96 55.41
N TYR A 404 -31.02 -19.62 54.49
CA TYR A 404 -30.86 -21.07 54.45
C TYR A 404 -29.47 -21.46 54.93
N LEU A 405 -29.39 -22.34 55.93
CA LEU A 405 -28.14 -23.02 56.27
C LEU A 405 -28.15 -24.40 55.62
N LEU A 406 -27.28 -24.60 54.62
CA LEU A 406 -26.92 -25.92 54.12
C LEU A 406 -25.74 -26.45 54.92
N PHE A 407 -25.85 -27.65 55.46
CA PHE A 407 -24.72 -28.37 56.01
C PHE A 407 -24.47 -29.63 55.19
N ASN A 408 -23.25 -29.76 54.65
CA ASN A 408 -22.73 -30.98 54.04
C ASN A 408 -21.54 -31.43 54.88
N GLY A 409 -21.60 -32.63 55.46
CA GLY A 409 -20.50 -33.18 56.26
C GLY A 409 -20.36 -34.69 56.10
N TYR A 410 -19.15 -35.19 56.31
CA TYR A 410 -18.88 -36.62 56.46
C TYR A 410 -18.24 -36.88 57.82
N ALA A 411 -18.61 -37.97 58.49
CA ALA A 411 -17.96 -38.45 59.69
C ALA A 411 -17.29 -39.80 59.39
N SER A 412 -16.00 -39.93 59.69
CA SER A 412 -15.26 -41.20 59.67
C SER A 412 -15.61 -42.00 60.92
N LEU A 413 -15.95 -43.28 60.78
CA LEU A 413 -16.36 -44.14 61.90
C LEU A 413 -15.20 -44.88 62.59
N ASN A 414 -13.95 -44.67 62.17
CA ASN A 414 -12.82 -45.53 62.53
C ASN A 414 -11.74 -44.92 63.45
N ASP A 415 -11.94 -43.73 64.03
CA ASP A 415 -10.97 -43.13 64.98
C ASP A 415 -11.63 -42.72 66.31
N GLU A 416 -10.97 -43.02 67.44
CA GLU A 416 -11.39 -42.70 68.82
C GLU A 416 -11.41 -41.19 69.16
N TYR A 417 -11.23 -40.31 68.17
CA TYR A 417 -11.43 -38.87 68.24
C TYR A 417 -12.10 -38.40 66.93
N SER A 418 -13.38 -38.06 66.99
CA SER A 418 -14.12 -37.54 65.84
C SER A 418 -13.96 -36.01 65.76
N ASP A 419 -13.01 -35.52 64.98
CA ASP A 419 -12.96 -34.10 64.60
C ASP A 419 -14.02 -33.82 63.53
N LEU A 420 -14.91 -32.85 63.81
CA LEU A 420 -15.95 -32.38 62.91
C LEU A 420 -15.32 -31.44 61.86
N ASN A 421 -14.76 -32.00 60.80
CA ASN A 421 -14.21 -31.22 59.69
C ASN A 421 -15.29 -30.88 58.66
N GLY A 422 -15.59 -29.58 58.50
CA GLY A 422 -16.25 -29.06 57.30
C GLY A 422 -17.64 -28.42 57.45
N ALA A 423 -17.94 -27.72 58.56
CA ALA A 423 -19.08 -26.82 58.58
C ALA A 423 -18.69 -25.45 57.97
N TYR A 424 -19.16 -25.15 56.76
CA TYR A 424 -19.06 -23.81 56.16
C TYR A 424 -20.44 -23.15 56.16
N ALA A 425 -20.55 -21.98 56.79
CA ALA A 425 -21.73 -21.14 56.67
C ALA A 425 -21.66 -20.34 55.36
N VAL A 426 -22.75 -20.32 54.60
CA VAL A 426 -22.90 -19.44 53.42
C VAL A 426 -23.92 -18.37 53.78
N GLY A 427 -23.46 -17.16 54.08
CA GLY A 427 -24.28 -15.99 54.44
C GLY A 427 -23.58 -15.05 55.42
N GLU A 428 -24.04 -13.79 55.52
CA GLU A 428 -23.51 -12.77 56.45
C GLU A 428 -23.93 -13.08 57.91
N MET A 429 -23.35 -14.11 58.51
CA MET A 429 -23.54 -14.39 59.93
C MET A 429 -22.22 -14.21 60.70
N LYS A 430 -22.19 -13.24 61.62
CA LYS A 430 -21.11 -13.08 62.58
C LYS A 430 -21.23 -14.18 63.64
N SER A 431 -20.41 -15.22 63.48
CA SER A 431 -20.18 -16.38 64.36
C SER A 431 -21.18 -17.54 64.28
N VAL A 432 -20.63 -18.74 64.12
CA VAL A 432 -21.29 -20.02 64.40
C VAL A 432 -20.68 -20.55 65.71
N VAL A 433 -21.51 -20.82 66.71
CA VAL A 433 -21.09 -21.49 67.95
C VAL A 433 -21.51 -22.94 67.84
N VAL A 434 -20.54 -23.85 67.73
CA VAL A 434 -20.77 -25.29 67.92
C VAL A 434 -20.39 -25.59 69.37
N SER A 435 -21.38 -25.97 70.17
CA SER A 435 -21.16 -26.44 71.55
C SER A 435 -21.16 -27.96 71.57
N ASP A 436 -20.01 -28.57 71.85
CA ASP A 436 -20.01 -29.94 72.34
C ASP A 436 -20.57 -29.94 73.77
N ALA A 437 -21.62 -30.73 73.97
CA ALA A 437 -22.13 -31.01 75.30
C ALA A 437 -21.39 -32.22 75.87
N ASP A 438 -20.56 -32.01 76.89
CA ASP A 438 -20.19 -33.07 77.82
C ASP A 438 -20.27 -32.55 79.28
N PRO A 439 -20.75 -33.37 80.24
CA PRO A 439 -21.45 -32.88 81.42
C PRO A 439 -20.56 -32.77 82.67
N THR A 440 -19.36 -32.19 82.62
CA THR A 440 -18.66 -31.82 83.87
C THR A 440 -17.59 -30.73 83.68
N GLY A 441 -17.87 -29.53 84.19
CA GLY A 441 -16.85 -28.64 84.77
C GLY A 441 -16.15 -27.64 83.85
N TYR A 442 -16.43 -26.36 84.08
CA TYR A 442 -15.69 -25.17 83.65
C TYR A 442 -14.16 -25.32 83.61
N ILE A 443 -13.52 -24.97 82.48
CA ILE A 443 -12.40 -24.01 82.39
C ILE A 443 -12.49 -23.27 81.03
N ALA A 444 -12.44 -21.94 81.07
CA ALA A 444 -12.44 -21.07 79.91
C ALA A 444 -11.06 -20.97 79.25
N SER A 445 -10.99 -21.04 77.92
CA SER A 445 -9.93 -20.42 77.14
C SER A 445 -10.55 -19.67 75.95
N ASN A 446 -10.63 -18.35 76.07
CA ASN A 446 -10.87 -17.47 74.94
C ASN A 446 -9.64 -17.50 74.04
N THR A 447 -9.72 -18.20 72.92
CA THR A 447 -8.83 -17.94 71.78
C THR A 447 -9.65 -17.20 70.75
N SER A 448 -9.58 -15.87 70.80
CA SER A 448 -10.05 -15.02 69.71
C SER A 448 -9.14 -15.25 68.52
N VAL A 449 -9.60 -16.00 67.52
CA VAL A 449 -9.01 -15.92 66.18
C VAL A 449 -9.47 -14.59 65.61
N ALA A 450 -8.51 -13.68 65.43
CA ALA A 450 -8.75 -12.40 64.78
C ALA A 450 -9.31 -12.64 63.38
N SER A 451 -10.49 -12.11 63.10
CA SER A 451 -11.10 -12.07 61.77
C SER A 451 -10.52 -10.92 60.94
N ASP A 452 -9.20 -10.89 60.79
CA ASP A 452 -8.48 -9.96 59.91
C ASP A 452 -7.97 -10.69 58.65
N ALA A 453 -8.76 -11.62 58.12
CA ALA A 453 -8.60 -12.07 56.76
C ALA A 453 -9.74 -11.44 55.95
N GLU A 454 -9.50 -10.25 55.41
CA GLU A 454 -10.22 -9.80 54.22
C GLU A 454 -10.18 -10.97 53.22
N THR A 455 -11.34 -11.51 52.87
CA THR A 455 -11.45 -12.52 51.82
C THR A 455 -11.10 -11.85 50.50
N LYS A 456 -9.80 -11.77 50.20
CA LYS A 456 -9.29 -11.22 48.95
C LYS A 456 -9.86 -12.05 47.80
N ASP A 457 -10.51 -11.39 46.84
CA ASP A 457 -11.04 -12.05 45.66
C ASP A 457 -9.94 -12.88 44.99
N SER A 458 -10.27 -14.12 44.60
CA SER A 458 -9.34 -15.07 44.00
C SER A 458 -9.80 -15.55 42.62
N TYR A 459 -10.97 -15.10 42.17
CA TYR A 459 -11.50 -15.43 40.85
C TYR A 459 -10.95 -14.44 39.83
N PRO A 460 -10.31 -14.90 38.75
CA PRO A 460 -9.90 -14.01 37.68
C PRO A 460 -11.12 -13.54 36.87
N PRO A 461 -11.00 -12.39 36.19
CA PRO A 461 -12.01 -11.91 35.25
C PRO A 461 -12.47 -12.93 34.22
N GLU A 462 -13.69 -12.78 33.70
CA GLU A 462 -14.14 -13.47 32.49
C GLU A 462 -13.96 -12.58 31.26
N ILE A 463 -13.47 -13.15 30.15
CA ILE A 463 -13.41 -12.49 28.83
C ILE A 463 -14.33 -13.20 27.85
N VAL A 464 -15.25 -12.48 27.23
CA VAL A 464 -16.14 -12.99 26.18
C VAL A 464 -15.91 -12.20 24.89
N PHE A 465 -15.55 -12.89 23.82
CA PHE A 465 -15.32 -12.27 22.52
C PHE A 465 -16.64 -11.96 21.79
N ARG A 466 -16.63 -10.91 20.96
CA ARG A 466 -17.79 -10.43 20.19
C ARG A 466 -17.46 -10.37 18.69
N GLY A 467 -18.46 -10.08 17.86
CA GLY A 467 -18.30 -9.97 16.41
C GLY A 467 -17.77 -11.25 15.77
N LEU A 468 -16.77 -11.10 14.91
CA LEU A 468 -16.06 -12.21 14.23
C LEU A 468 -15.46 -13.23 15.21
N LEU A 469 -15.27 -12.84 16.47
CA LEU A 469 -14.64 -13.66 17.49
C LEU A 469 -15.63 -14.40 18.40
N ARG A 470 -16.94 -14.24 18.18
CA ARG A 470 -18.00 -14.84 19.01
C ARG A 470 -17.90 -16.37 19.02
N ASP A 471 -18.14 -16.98 20.18
CA ASP A 471 -18.18 -18.44 20.41
C ASP A 471 -16.85 -19.18 20.14
N MET A 472 -15.74 -18.46 19.97
CA MET A 472 -14.43 -19.09 19.86
C MET A 472 -13.89 -19.57 21.20
N GLY A 473 -13.65 -20.88 21.29
CA GLY A 473 -12.87 -21.48 22.38
C GLY A 473 -11.43 -20.95 22.39
N THR A 474 -10.74 -21.08 23.53
CA THR A 474 -9.43 -20.46 23.84
C THR A 474 -8.26 -20.82 22.91
N ASP A 475 -8.46 -21.67 21.89
CA ASP A 475 -7.47 -22.07 20.89
C ASP A 475 -8.03 -22.11 19.44
N SER A 476 -9.18 -21.50 19.18
CA SER A 476 -9.81 -21.51 17.85
C SER A 476 -9.12 -20.52 16.90
N GLY A 477 -8.83 -20.95 15.67
CA GLY A 477 -8.22 -20.11 14.64
C GLY A 477 -9.22 -19.71 13.55
N ILE A 478 -9.28 -18.42 13.21
CA ILE A 478 -10.00 -17.92 12.04
C ILE A 478 -9.06 -17.97 10.84
N VAL A 479 -9.57 -18.36 9.68
CA VAL A 479 -8.92 -18.10 8.39
C VAL A 479 -9.60 -16.90 7.74
N MET A 480 -8.82 -15.85 7.47
CA MET A 480 -9.27 -14.70 6.69
C MET A 480 -8.65 -14.77 5.30
N THR A 481 -9.49 -14.67 4.27
CA THR A 481 -9.08 -14.66 2.87
C THR A 481 -9.42 -13.31 2.28
N GLY A 482 -8.44 -12.52 1.88
CA GLY A 482 -8.69 -11.13 1.50
C GLY A 482 -7.69 -10.60 0.49
N ARG A 483 -7.99 -9.40 -0.02
CA ARG A 483 -7.08 -8.71 -0.91
C ARG A 483 -5.80 -8.31 -0.16
N GLN A 484 -4.72 -8.02 -0.87
CA GLN A 484 -3.47 -7.54 -0.26
C GLN A 484 -3.69 -6.26 0.58
N LYS A 485 -4.66 -5.43 0.19
CA LYS A 485 -5.09 -4.21 0.89
C LYS A 485 -5.91 -4.47 2.17
N ASP A 486 -6.46 -5.67 2.34
CA ASP A 486 -7.29 -6.03 3.50
C ASP A 486 -6.41 -6.70 4.57
N ASN A 487 -5.58 -5.90 5.23
CA ASN A 487 -4.65 -6.36 6.28
C ASN A 487 -5.10 -5.97 7.69
N ARG A 488 -6.34 -5.51 7.89
CA ARG A 488 -6.82 -5.06 9.21
C ARG A 488 -7.88 -6.00 9.77
N PHE A 489 -7.84 -6.19 11.07
CA PHE A 489 -8.76 -7.05 11.81
C PHE A 489 -9.25 -6.35 13.07
N LEU A 490 -10.56 -6.37 13.33
CA LEU A 490 -11.14 -5.82 14.55
C LEU A 490 -11.21 -6.91 15.62
N ILE A 491 -10.48 -6.71 16.71
CA ILE A 491 -10.65 -7.50 17.93
C ILE A 491 -11.66 -6.77 18.80
N GLU A 492 -12.78 -7.41 19.15
CA GLU A 492 -13.77 -6.84 20.05
C GLU A 492 -14.28 -7.87 21.07
N GLY A 493 -14.64 -7.40 22.25
CA GLY A 493 -15.04 -8.26 23.35
C GLY A 493 -15.59 -7.52 24.55
N GLN A 494 -15.84 -8.30 25.60
CA GLN A 494 -16.35 -7.88 26.89
C GLN A 494 -15.52 -8.56 27.98
N ALA A 495 -15.15 -7.82 29.01
CA ALA A 495 -14.57 -8.36 30.24
C ALA A 495 -15.50 -8.07 31.41
N SER A 496 -15.70 -9.07 32.27
CA SER A 496 -16.65 -9.00 33.38
C SER A 496 -16.06 -9.56 34.66
N ASP A 497 -16.24 -8.84 35.76
CA ASP A 497 -15.82 -9.28 37.09
C ASP A 497 -16.66 -8.58 38.17
N SER A 498 -17.06 -9.32 39.21
CA SER A 498 -17.90 -8.78 40.28
C SER A 498 -17.19 -7.75 41.17
N GLY A 499 -15.89 -7.93 41.40
CA GLY A 499 -14.99 -7.00 42.09
C GLY A 499 -14.54 -5.84 41.20
N GLY A 500 -14.72 -5.99 39.88
CA GLY A 500 -14.52 -4.95 38.87
C GLY A 500 -13.18 -5.08 38.17
N ILE A 501 -13.15 -4.73 36.88
CA ILE A 501 -11.97 -4.86 36.01
C ILE A 501 -11.07 -3.62 36.14
N GLU A 502 -9.78 -3.80 36.42
CA GLU A 502 -8.78 -2.73 36.47
C GLU A 502 -8.20 -2.40 35.09
N GLY A 503 -7.95 -3.42 34.25
CA GLY A 503 -7.28 -3.22 32.97
C GLY A 503 -7.51 -4.32 31.96
N ILE A 504 -7.39 -3.94 30.68
CA ILE A 504 -7.42 -4.86 29.54
C ILE A 504 -6.24 -4.53 28.62
N LEU A 505 -5.45 -5.53 28.27
CA LEU A 505 -4.31 -5.45 27.36
C LEU A 505 -4.58 -6.29 26.11
N ILE A 506 -4.24 -5.75 24.94
CA ILE A 506 -4.15 -6.52 23.69
C ILE A 506 -2.71 -6.44 23.18
N ASN A 507 -2.05 -7.58 23.06
CA ASN A 507 -0.62 -7.70 22.75
C ASN A 507 0.27 -6.86 23.68
N GLY A 508 -0.06 -6.84 24.98
CA GLY A 508 0.67 -6.08 26.00
C GLY A 508 0.45 -4.57 25.95
N ARG A 509 -0.44 -4.07 25.08
CA ARG A 509 -0.81 -2.65 25.02
C ARG A 509 -2.19 -2.43 25.66
N PRO A 510 -2.34 -1.42 26.54
CA PRO A 510 -3.63 -1.12 27.14
C PRO A 510 -4.67 -0.73 26.11
N VAL A 511 -5.89 -1.20 26.33
CA VAL A 511 -7.13 -0.77 25.65
C VAL A 511 -8.01 0.04 26.61
N VAL A 512 -7.76 -0.09 27.91
CA VAL A 512 -8.47 0.57 29.01
C VAL A 512 -7.43 1.33 29.83
N GLU A 513 -7.64 2.63 30.07
CA GLU A 513 -6.68 3.46 30.82
C GLU A 513 -7.13 3.85 32.24
N SER A 514 -8.44 3.94 32.58
CA SER A 514 -8.75 4.50 33.91
C SER A 514 -10.12 4.28 34.56
N LEU A 515 -11.02 3.42 34.06
CA LEU A 515 -12.35 3.31 34.68
C LEU A 515 -12.73 1.87 34.96
N ALA A 516 -12.55 1.50 36.23
CA ALA A 516 -13.00 0.23 36.78
C ALA A 516 -14.52 0.13 36.68
N GLY A 517 -14.99 -1.03 36.25
CA GLY A 517 -16.41 -1.36 36.27
C GLY A 517 -16.62 -2.85 36.17
N LYS A 518 -17.87 -3.22 36.39
CA LYS A 518 -18.32 -4.61 36.48
C LYS A 518 -18.36 -5.29 35.11
N GLU A 519 -18.66 -4.51 34.09
CA GLU A 519 -18.70 -4.93 32.70
C GLU A 519 -17.99 -3.90 31.82
N ILE A 520 -16.91 -4.30 31.14
CA ILE A 520 -16.16 -3.44 30.22
C ILE A 520 -16.28 -3.97 28.80
N PHE A 521 -16.73 -3.11 27.87
CA PHE A 521 -16.71 -3.38 26.43
C PHE A 521 -15.50 -2.73 25.79
N PHE A 522 -14.77 -3.49 24.97
CA PHE A 522 -13.52 -3.06 24.37
C PHE A 522 -13.43 -3.48 22.90
N ASN A 523 -12.65 -2.73 22.12
CA ASN A 523 -12.21 -3.15 20.80
C ASN A 523 -10.83 -2.58 20.45
N ARG A 524 -10.22 -3.12 19.39
CA ARG A 524 -8.98 -2.61 18.79
C ARG A 524 -8.85 -3.08 17.34
N LEU A 525 -8.45 -2.18 16.45
CA LEU A 525 -7.99 -2.57 15.11
C LEU A 525 -6.53 -3.03 15.15
N VAL A 526 -6.26 -4.22 14.64
CA VAL A 526 -4.90 -4.80 14.53
C VAL A 526 -4.55 -5.09 13.07
N GLU A 527 -3.25 -5.06 12.75
CA GLU A 527 -2.75 -5.45 11.43
C GLU A 527 -2.42 -6.94 11.36
N LEU A 528 -2.62 -7.52 10.19
CA LEU A 528 -2.36 -8.92 9.86
C LEU A 528 -1.21 -9.03 8.85
N VAL A 529 -0.17 -9.76 9.22
CA VAL A 529 0.83 -10.27 8.27
C VAL A 529 0.27 -11.50 7.54
N GLU A 530 0.84 -11.83 6.38
CA GLU A 530 0.51 -13.07 5.69
C GLU A 530 0.84 -14.28 6.58
N GLY A 531 -0.04 -15.28 6.59
CA GLY A 531 0.08 -16.46 7.44
C GLY A 531 -0.54 -16.28 8.82
N GLU A 532 -0.01 -17.00 9.81
CA GLU A 532 -0.57 -17.05 11.15
C GLU A 532 -0.23 -15.80 11.97
N ASN A 533 -1.27 -15.13 12.47
CA ASN A 533 -1.19 -14.02 13.42
C ASN A 533 -1.76 -14.50 14.76
N VAL A 534 -1.07 -14.21 15.85
CA VAL A 534 -1.50 -14.59 17.21
C VAL A 534 -1.64 -13.34 18.06
N PHE A 535 -2.82 -13.12 18.60
CA PHE A 535 -3.14 -12.00 19.48
C PHE A 535 -3.41 -12.49 20.90
N SER A 536 -2.83 -11.82 21.90
CA SER A 536 -3.02 -12.12 23.33
C SER A 536 -3.85 -11.02 23.97
N ILE A 537 -4.97 -11.40 24.59
CA ILE A 537 -5.87 -10.49 25.30
C ILE A 537 -5.83 -10.85 26.78
N GLU A 538 -5.42 -9.91 27.60
CA GLU A 538 -5.31 -10.08 29.05
C GLU A 538 -6.29 -9.12 29.76
N ALA A 539 -7.00 -9.60 30.77
CA ALA A 539 -7.82 -8.79 31.65
C ALA A 539 -7.41 -9.01 33.10
N THR A 540 -7.35 -7.93 33.87
CA THR A 540 -6.96 -7.93 35.28
C THR A 540 -8.05 -7.27 36.11
N ASP A 541 -8.47 -7.90 37.21
CA ASP A 541 -9.43 -7.33 38.15
C ASP A 541 -8.78 -6.27 39.08
N SER A 542 -9.60 -5.62 39.90
CA SER A 542 -9.18 -4.58 40.87
C SER A 542 -8.33 -5.11 42.04
N VAL A 543 -8.16 -6.42 42.15
CA VAL A 543 -7.50 -7.12 43.25
C VAL A 543 -6.16 -7.75 42.79
N GLY A 544 -5.92 -7.76 41.47
CA GLY A 544 -4.72 -8.22 40.77
C GLY A 544 -4.84 -9.61 40.13
N ASN A 545 -5.99 -10.28 40.14
CA ASN A 545 -6.17 -11.54 39.43
C ASN A 545 -6.29 -11.27 37.93
N SER A 546 -5.64 -12.09 37.11
CA SER A 546 -5.67 -11.93 35.66
C SER A 546 -6.01 -13.20 34.90
N VAL A 547 -6.58 -13.01 33.71
CA VAL A 547 -6.85 -14.06 32.72
C VAL A 547 -6.25 -13.65 31.38
N THR A 548 -5.75 -14.62 30.61
CA THR A 548 -5.30 -14.39 29.24
C THR A 548 -6.01 -15.32 28.27
N LYS A 549 -6.56 -14.77 27.18
CA LYS A 549 -7.09 -15.51 26.03
C LYS A 549 -6.29 -15.21 24.78
N LYS A 550 -6.12 -16.21 23.91
CA LYS A 550 -5.44 -16.05 22.62
C LYS A 550 -6.42 -16.15 21.46
N VAL A 551 -6.19 -15.35 20.44
CA VAL A 551 -6.92 -15.36 19.17
C VAL A 551 -5.92 -15.63 18.06
N ARG A 552 -6.20 -16.61 17.20
CA ARG A 552 -5.37 -16.92 16.03
C ARG A 552 -6.11 -16.50 14.77
N VAL A 553 -5.44 -15.73 13.92
CA VAL A 553 -5.97 -15.29 12.62
C VAL A 553 -4.97 -15.65 11.53
N ASN A 554 -5.33 -16.60 10.68
CA ASN A 554 -4.52 -16.99 9.53
C ASN A 554 -4.96 -16.19 8.30
N ARG A 555 -4.12 -15.25 7.86
CA ARG A 555 -4.37 -14.43 6.67
C ARG A 555 -3.83 -15.11 5.42
N LYS A 556 -4.70 -15.35 4.45
CA LYS A 556 -4.33 -15.82 3.10
C LYS A 556 -4.58 -14.71 2.08
N ILE A 557 -3.52 -14.36 1.34
CA ILE A 557 -3.61 -13.43 0.21
C ILE A 557 -4.22 -14.14 -0.98
N GLN A 558 -5.13 -13.47 -1.70
CA GLN A 558 -5.76 -14.04 -2.88
C GLN A 558 -4.77 -14.23 -4.04
N LYS A 559 -4.96 -15.30 -4.83
CA LYS A 559 -4.04 -15.68 -5.92
C LYS A 559 -3.74 -14.52 -6.88
N ILE A 560 -4.75 -13.72 -7.23
CA ILE A 560 -4.60 -12.59 -8.16
C ILE A 560 -3.72 -11.46 -7.61
N ASP A 561 -3.55 -11.38 -6.29
CA ASP A 561 -2.70 -10.39 -5.62
C ASP A 561 -1.28 -10.89 -5.40
N MET A 562 -1.03 -12.20 -5.54
CA MET A 562 0.31 -12.76 -5.45
C MET A 562 1.20 -12.28 -6.60
N ASN A 563 2.51 -12.18 -6.35
CA ASN A 563 3.50 -11.81 -7.36
C ASN A 563 3.44 -12.73 -8.58
N GLU A 564 3.16 -14.02 -8.40
CA GLU A 564 3.05 -15.00 -9.49
C GLU A 564 1.97 -14.65 -10.54
N SER A 565 0.94 -13.90 -10.14
CA SER A 565 -0.11 -13.42 -11.05
C SER A 565 0.27 -12.16 -11.82
N ARG A 566 1.39 -11.50 -11.45
CA ARG A 566 1.95 -10.37 -12.21
C ARG A 566 2.55 -10.85 -13.52
N ILE A 567 2.73 -9.92 -14.45
CA ILE A 567 3.45 -10.20 -15.69
C ILE A 567 4.85 -10.75 -15.40
N SER A 568 5.17 -11.89 -16.02
CA SER A 568 6.47 -12.53 -15.83
C SER A 568 7.56 -11.81 -16.62
N LEU A 569 8.69 -11.56 -15.97
CA LEU A 569 9.78 -10.74 -16.47
C LEU A 569 11.12 -11.48 -16.35
N SER A 570 11.88 -11.47 -17.43
CA SER A 570 13.32 -11.75 -17.39
C SER A 570 14.12 -10.46 -17.55
N ILE A 571 15.18 -10.26 -16.75
CA ILE A 571 16.07 -9.10 -16.85
C ILE A 571 17.42 -9.57 -17.38
N MET A 572 17.75 -9.18 -18.61
CA MET A 572 19.03 -9.50 -19.24
C MET A 572 20.16 -8.66 -18.65
N PRO A 573 21.40 -9.19 -18.58
CA PRO A 573 22.58 -8.36 -18.40
C PRO A 573 22.58 -7.24 -19.45
N PHE A 574 22.81 -6.01 -19.00
CA PHE A 574 22.84 -4.87 -19.92
C PHE A 574 24.17 -4.82 -20.68
N LYS A 575 24.12 -4.37 -21.94
CA LYS A 575 25.33 -4.11 -22.72
C LYS A 575 26.15 -3.06 -21.97
N ASN A 576 27.39 -3.43 -21.64
CA ASN A 576 28.28 -2.57 -20.90
C ASN A 576 29.15 -1.74 -21.86
N GLU A 577 28.80 -0.46 -22.00
CA GLU A 577 29.62 0.57 -22.66
C GLU A 577 30.22 1.50 -21.57
N CYS A 578 30.68 0.92 -20.47
CA CYS A 578 31.24 1.67 -19.34
C CYS A 578 32.77 1.64 -19.32
N ILE A 579 33.34 2.63 -18.66
CA ILE A 579 34.76 2.71 -18.35
C ILE A 579 35.07 1.77 -17.18
N SER A 580 34.16 1.67 -16.21
CA SER A 580 34.28 0.85 -15.00
C SER A 580 33.33 -0.36 -15.04
N PRO A 581 33.85 -1.60 -15.13
CA PRO A 581 33.04 -2.80 -15.01
C PRO A 581 32.30 -2.90 -13.66
N ALA A 582 32.94 -2.45 -12.57
CA ALA A 582 32.35 -2.48 -11.23
C ALA A 582 31.15 -1.53 -11.09
N LEU A 583 31.19 -0.36 -11.76
CA LEU A 583 30.04 0.54 -11.79
C LEU A 583 28.87 -0.10 -12.52
N ALA A 584 29.12 -0.71 -13.69
CA ALA A 584 28.09 -1.36 -14.48
C ALA A 584 27.39 -2.49 -13.71
N GLU A 585 28.16 -3.32 -13.01
CA GLU A 585 27.62 -4.37 -12.14
C GLU A 585 26.77 -3.79 -10.99
N SER A 586 27.26 -2.73 -10.34
CA SER A 586 26.54 -2.05 -9.27
C SER A 586 25.20 -1.47 -9.75
N VAL A 587 25.20 -0.78 -10.90
CA VAL A 587 24.00 -0.20 -11.52
C VAL A 587 22.99 -1.29 -11.89
N TYR A 588 23.45 -2.39 -12.50
CA TYR A 588 22.61 -3.53 -12.84
C TYR A 588 21.95 -4.15 -11.59
N ASN A 589 22.73 -4.42 -10.54
CA ASN A 589 22.22 -5.03 -9.31
C ASN A 589 21.22 -4.10 -8.60
N LEU A 590 21.51 -2.81 -8.48
CA LEU A 590 20.58 -1.82 -7.91
C LEU A 590 19.27 -1.76 -8.69
N PHE A 591 19.31 -1.83 -10.02
CA PHE A 591 18.11 -1.86 -10.85
C PHE A 591 17.28 -3.13 -10.61
N VAL A 592 17.93 -4.30 -10.63
CA VAL A 592 17.27 -5.59 -10.39
C VAL A 592 16.62 -5.63 -9.00
N ASP A 593 17.34 -5.20 -7.96
CA ASP A 593 16.82 -5.14 -6.60
C ASP A 593 15.61 -4.22 -6.52
N ARG A 594 15.65 -3.07 -7.21
CA ARG A 594 14.51 -2.15 -7.25
C ARG A 594 13.29 -2.77 -7.94
N VAL A 595 13.46 -3.40 -9.10
CA VAL A 595 12.37 -4.05 -9.84
C VAL A 595 11.72 -5.17 -9.02
N ILE A 596 12.50 -5.91 -8.24
CA ILE A 596 12.00 -6.97 -7.34
C ILE A 596 11.24 -6.35 -6.16
N ASN A 597 11.85 -5.39 -5.47
CA ASN A 597 11.28 -4.78 -4.26
C ASN A 597 10.02 -3.97 -4.54
N ASP A 598 9.88 -3.42 -5.75
CA ASP A 598 8.65 -2.74 -6.18
C ASP A 598 7.46 -3.69 -6.36
N GLY A 599 7.68 -5.01 -6.45
CA GLY A 599 6.62 -6.03 -6.47
C GLY A 599 5.68 -5.97 -7.68
N ARG A 600 6.00 -5.17 -8.72
CA ARG A 600 5.17 -5.02 -9.91
C ARG A 600 5.29 -6.20 -10.87
N PHE A 601 6.44 -6.86 -10.92
CA PHE A 601 6.76 -7.91 -11.88
C PHE A 601 7.02 -9.24 -11.19
N ASN A 602 6.66 -10.36 -11.85
CA ASN A 602 7.12 -11.68 -11.45
C ASN A 602 8.49 -11.95 -12.09
N VAL A 603 9.58 -11.70 -11.38
CA VAL A 603 10.94 -11.83 -11.94
C VAL A 603 11.37 -13.31 -11.97
N VAL A 604 11.23 -13.95 -13.13
CA VAL A 604 11.49 -15.39 -13.33
C VAL A 604 12.90 -15.69 -13.86
N GLY A 605 13.58 -14.71 -14.45
CA GLY A 605 14.93 -14.89 -15.02
C GLY A 605 15.84 -13.68 -14.79
N ARG A 606 17.04 -13.90 -14.25
CA ARG A 606 18.05 -12.85 -14.03
C ARG A 606 19.43 -13.47 -13.74
N GLY A 607 20.49 -12.68 -13.91
CA GLY A 607 21.85 -13.01 -13.43
C GLY A 607 22.42 -14.32 -13.98
N GLU A 608 23.20 -15.04 -13.19
CA GLU A 608 23.97 -16.23 -13.61
C GLU A 608 23.12 -17.33 -14.26
N GLY A 609 21.88 -17.54 -13.79
CA GLY A 609 20.97 -18.54 -14.35
C GLY A 609 20.56 -18.20 -15.79
N LEU A 610 20.32 -16.92 -16.06
CA LEU A 610 20.03 -16.43 -17.41
C LEU A 610 21.29 -16.43 -18.29
N GLU A 611 22.44 -16.13 -17.71
CA GLU A 611 23.73 -16.20 -18.40
C GLU A 611 24.08 -17.62 -18.84
N ALA A 612 23.71 -18.65 -18.07
CA ALA A 612 23.92 -20.05 -18.48
C ALA A 612 23.14 -20.39 -19.76
N ILE A 613 21.87 -19.96 -19.83
CA ILE A 613 21.03 -20.11 -21.03
C ILE A 613 21.62 -19.32 -22.20
N MET A 614 22.14 -18.11 -21.95
CA MET A 614 22.81 -17.32 -22.98
C MET A 614 24.08 -18.00 -23.52
N ARG A 615 24.90 -18.61 -22.64
CA ARG A 615 26.11 -19.35 -23.05
C ARG A 615 25.76 -20.52 -23.96
N GLU A 616 24.67 -21.24 -23.66
CA GLU A 616 24.17 -22.32 -24.51
C GLU A 616 23.74 -21.80 -25.89
N LEU A 617 23.09 -20.64 -25.93
CA LEU A 617 22.67 -19.98 -27.18
C LEU A 617 23.81 -19.27 -27.93
N GLN A 618 25.04 -19.34 -27.41
CA GLN A 618 26.23 -18.65 -27.94
C GLN A 618 26.02 -17.14 -28.08
N LEU A 619 25.25 -16.53 -27.18
CA LEU A 619 24.99 -15.09 -27.17
C LEU A 619 26.07 -14.36 -26.40
N SER A 620 26.73 -13.39 -27.03
CA SER A 620 27.67 -12.47 -26.36
C SER A 620 26.93 -11.26 -25.77
N GLN A 621 27.57 -10.52 -24.86
CA GLN A 621 27.00 -9.26 -24.36
C GLN A 621 26.76 -8.20 -25.45
N THR A 622 27.53 -8.23 -26.54
CA THR A 622 27.35 -7.34 -27.70
C THR A 622 26.07 -7.62 -28.48
N ASP A 623 25.56 -8.85 -28.40
CA ASP A 623 24.31 -9.28 -29.02
C ASP A 623 23.05 -8.90 -28.20
N LEU A 624 23.22 -8.38 -26.98
CA LEU A 624 22.13 -8.15 -26.00
C LEU A 624 21.31 -6.89 -26.21
N VAL A 625 21.70 -6.04 -27.16
CA VAL A 625 20.85 -4.95 -27.67
C VAL A 625 20.05 -5.37 -28.91
N ASP A 626 20.31 -6.58 -29.44
CA ASP A 626 19.51 -7.15 -30.51
C ASP A 626 18.21 -7.73 -29.93
N LYS A 627 17.13 -7.05 -30.28
CA LYS A 627 15.76 -7.39 -29.90
C LYS A 627 15.42 -8.85 -30.22
N GLU A 628 15.82 -9.38 -31.37
CA GLU A 628 15.43 -10.74 -31.79
C GLU A 628 16.13 -11.79 -30.93
N LYS A 629 17.41 -11.59 -30.64
CA LYS A 629 18.20 -12.48 -29.77
C LYS A 629 17.72 -12.44 -28.33
N ALA A 630 17.45 -11.25 -27.79
CA ALA A 630 16.90 -11.07 -26.45
C ALA A 630 15.53 -11.76 -26.30
N VAL A 631 14.60 -11.54 -27.24
CA VAL A 631 13.28 -12.19 -27.20
C VAL A 631 13.39 -13.72 -27.25
N ARG A 632 14.32 -14.28 -28.04
CA ARG A 632 14.55 -15.72 -28.09
C ARG A 632 15.01 -16.28 -26.74
N ALA A 633 15.91 -15.59 -26.04
CA ALA A 633 16.34 -15.99 -24.69
C ALA A 633 15.16 -15.95 -23.70
N GLY A 634 14.35 -14.88 -23.72
CA GLY A 634 13.17 -14.78 -22.85
C GLY A 634 12.16 -15.90 -23.03
N ARG A 635 11.90 -16.33 -24.28
CA ARG A 635 11.02 -17.47 -24.57
C ARG A 635 11.49 -18.78 -23.95
N LEU A 636 12.81 -19.00 -23.88
CA LEU A 636 13.39 -20.23 -23.31
C LEU A 636 13.29 -20.28 -21.79
N VAL A 637 13.29 -19.12 -21.14
CA VAL A 637 13.10 -18.98 -19.69
C VAL A 637 11.60 -19.04 -19.32
N GLY A 638 10.70 -18.96 -20.31
CA GLY A 638 9.26 -18.96 -20.09
C GLY A 638 8.72 -17.62 -19.57
N SER A 639 9.43 -16.50 -19.78
CA SER A 639 8.93 -15.18 -19.39
C SER A 639 8.05 -14.56 -20.48
N GLU A 640 6.94 -13.94 -20.07
CA GLU A 640 6.05 -13.17 -20.96
C GLU A 640 6.71 -11.90 -21.48
N THR A 641 7.59 -11.32 -20.68
CA THR A 641 8.35 -10.12 -21.03
C THR A 641 9.83 -10.28 -20.75
N ILE A 642 10.61 -9.43 -21.43
CA ILE A 642 12.05 -9.34 -21.22
C ILE A 642 12.49 -7.88 -21.18
N MET A 643 13.36 -7.57 -20.21
CA MET A 643 14.10 -6.33 -20.13
C MET A 643 15.52 -6.51 -20.66
N PHE A 644 15.94 -5.64 -21.58
CA PHE A 644 17.31 -5.58 -22.07
C PHE A 644 17.68 -4.13 -22.36
N GLY A 645 18.97 -3.80 -22.35
CA GLY A 645 19.39 -2.42 -22.33
C GLY A 645 20.89 -2.24 -22.45
N LYS A 646 21.33 -0.99 -22.30
CA LYS A 646 22.73 -0.60 -22.28
C LYS A 646 23.00 0.36 -21.14
N ILE A 647 24.18 0.24 -20.54
CA ILE A 647 24.76 1.18 -19.60
C ILE A 647 25.88 1.90 -20.32
N ILE A 648 25.78 3.23 -20.41
CA ILE A 648 26.79 4.08 -21.03
C ILE A 648 27.43 4.89 -19.90
N GLU A 649 28.73 4.76 -19.71
CA GLU A 649 29.48 5.59 -18.76
C GLU A 649 30.48 6.47 -19.51
N THR A 650 30.44 7.77 -19.23
CA THR A 650 31.51 8.69 -19.61
C THR A 650 32.30 9.09 -18.35
N PRO A 651 33.45 9.78 -18.47
CA PRO A 651 34.19 10.25 -17.30
C PRO A 651 33.30 11.00 -16.30
N ASP A 652 32.34 11.77 -16.82
CA ASP A 652 31.51 12.70 -16.06
C ASP A 652 30.01 12.35 -16.06
N SER A 653 29.60 11.17 -16.54
CA SER A 653 28.17 10.81 -16.51
C SER A 653 27.90 9.31 -16.60
N VAL A 654 26.67 8.95 -16.24
CA VAL A 654 26.10 7.63 -16.44
C VAL A 654 24.72 7.76 -17.06
N GLU A 655 24.46 6.95 -18.09
CA GLU A 655 23.18 6.83 -18.76
C GLU A 655 22.78 5.35 -18.77
N LEU A 656 21.56 5.06 -18.33
CA LEU A 656 21.00 3.72 -18.43
C LEU A 656 19.78 3.77 -19.34
N PHE A 657 19.73 2.91 -20.34
CA PHE A 657 18.60 2.80 -21.26
C PHE A 657 18.10 1.35 -21.29
N VAL A 658 16.80 1.14 -21.09
CA VAL A 658 16.19 -0.20 -20.99
C VAL A 658 14.93 -0.28 -21.87
N TYR A 659 14.74 -1.42 -22.53
CA TYR A 659 13.55 -1.81 -23.27
C TYR A 659 12.80 -2.90 -22.50
N LEU A 660 11.48 -2.79 -22.38
CA LEU A 660 10.58 -3.86 -21.96
C LEU A 660 9.86 -4.40 -23.21
N THR A 661 10.03 -5.68 -23.52
CA THR A 661 9.51 -6.29 -24.75
C THR A 661 8.67 -7.53 -24.43
N ASP A 662 7.52 -7.64 -25.08
CA ASP A 662 6.66 -8.83 -25.08
C ASP A 662 7.33 -9.95 -25.89
N THR A 663 7.54 -11.12 -25.28
CA THR A 663 8.31 -12.20 -25.89
C THR A 663 7.52 -12.95 -26.95
N GLU A 664 6.19 -12.99 -26.89
CA GLU A 664 5.33 -13.69 -27.85
C GLU A 664 5.28 -12.92 -29.18
N THR A 665 4.97 -11.64 -29.11
CA THR A 665 4.76 -10.74 -30.25
C THR A 665 6.03 -10.02 -30.70
N SER A 666 7.10 -10.09 -29.90
CA SER A 666 8.30 -9.27 -30.08
C SER A 666 7.98 -7.77 -30.12
N ARG A 667 6.93 -7.28 -29.45
CA ARG A 667 6.59 -5.84 -29.43
C ARG A 667 7.27 -5.15 -28.25
N ILE A 668 7.89 -3.99 -28.48
CA ILE A 668 8.39 -3.14 -27.38
C ILE A 668 7.16 -2.54 -26.69
N MET A 669 6.96 -2.89 -25.42
CA MET A 669 5.85 -2.39 -24.60
C MET A 669 6.20 -1.02 -24.01
N ALA A 670 7.44 -0.85 -23.56
CA ALA A 670 7.93 0.38 -23.00
C ALA A 670 9.45 0.51 -23.19
N SER A 671 9.96 1.74 -23.19
CA SER A 671 11.39 1.99 -23.21
C SER A 671 11.70 3.30 -22.50
N HIS A 672 12.68 3.28 -21.60
CA HIS A 672 13.01 4.45 -20.79
C HIS A 672 14.52 4.55 -20.58
N ASP A 673 14.97 5.78 -20.35
CA ASP A 673 16.31 6.09 -19.88
C ASP A 673 16.30 6.78 -18.51
N VAL A 674 17.47 6.84 -17.90
CA VAL A 674 17.83 7.73 -16.80
C VAL A 674 19.26 8.23 -17.00
N TYR A 675 19.54 9.47 -16.59
CA TYR A 675 20.83 10.15 -16.80
C TYR A 675 21.18 11.04 -15.60
N ASP A 676 22.43 10.99 -15.14
CA ASP A 676 23.02 12.01 -14.26
C ASP A 676 24.53 12.13 -14.55
N GLN A 677 25.10 13.30 -14.25
CA GLN A 677 26.55 13.52 -14.29
C GLN A 677 27.25 13.00 -13.02
N ARG A 678 26.51 12.87 -11.91
CA ARG A 678 27.01 12.36 -10.64
C ARG A 678 26.84 10.84 -10.59
N LYS A 679 27.94 10.16 -10.25
CA LYS A 679 28.03 8.70 -10.15
C LYS A 679 28.10 8.20 -8.69
N GLY A 680 27.63 9.03 -7.75
CA GLY A 680 27.56 8.67 -6.34
C GLY A 680 26.47 7.65 -6.06
N ARG A 681 26.63 6.86 -5.01
CA ARG A 681 25.69 5.76 -4.70
C ARG A 681 24.25 6.24 -4.53
N ASN A 682 24.04 7.35 -3.82
CA ASN A 682 22.70 7.89 -3.59
C ASN A 682 22.04 8.35 -4.90
N GLU A 683 22.81 8.97 -5.80
CA GLU A 683 22.33 9.36 -7.12
C GLU A 683 21.97 8.14 -7.96
N LEU A 684 22.80 7.10 -7.96
CA LEU A 684 22.49 5.85 -8.67
C LEU A 684 21.24 5.17 -8.12
N GLU A 685 21.09 5.07 -6.80
CA GLU A 685 19.89 4.53 -6.16
C GLU A 685 18.63 5.32 -6.56
N PHE A 686 18.71 6.65 -6.59
CA PHE A 686 17.63 7.53 -7.05
C PHE A 686 17.29 7.32 -8.54
N LEU A 687 18.31 7.22 -9.42
CA LEU A 687 18.09 6.92 -10.84
C LEU A 687 17.43 5.54 -11.03
N MET A 688 17.84 4.52 -10.28
CA MET A 688 17.27 3.17 -10.42
C MET A 688 15.84 3.11 -9.91
N GLN A 689 15.53 3.78 -8.78
CA GLN A 689 14.16 3.99 -8.30
C GLN A 689 13.30 4.65 -9.37
N GLY A 690 13.81 5.70 -9.99
CA GLY A 690 13.13 6.41 -11.07
C GLY A 690 12.87 5.55 -12.29
N LEU A 691 13.88 4.84 -12.77
CA LEU A 691 13.76 3.97 -13.92
C LEU A 691 12.72 2.86 -13.69
N SER A 692 12.76 2.21 -12.52
CA SER A 692 11.74 1.21 -12.15
C SER A 692 10.34 1.83 -12.13
N SER A 693 10.19 3.00 -11.51
CA SER A 693 8.90 3.72 -11.46
C SER A 693 8.35 4.05 -12.85
N LYS A 694 9.20 4.45 -13.80
CA LYS A 694 8.79 4.68 -15.20
C LYS A 694 8.21 3.42 -15.86
N PHE A 695 8.80 2.26 -15.59
CA PHE A 695 8.26 0.98 -16.09
C PHE A 695 6.96 0.59 -15.41
N ILE A 696 6.85 0.74 -14.09
CA ILE A 696 5.59 0.51 -13.35
C ILE A 696 4.47 1.37 -13.92
N TYR A 697 4.76 2.65 -14.20
CA TYR A 697 3.80 3.58 -14.80
C TYR A 697 3.42 3.22 -16.23
N SER A 698 4.29 2.55 -16.98
CA SER A 698 4.01 2.14 -18.37
C SER A 698 3.25 0.84 -18.51
N VAL A 699 3.35 -0.03 -17.50
CA VAL A 699 2.53 -1.24 -17.37
C VAL A 699 1.82 -1.21 -16.02
N PRO A 700 0.75 -0.42 -15.85
CA PRO A 700 0.13 -0.25 -14.54
C PRO A 700 -0.69 -1.47 -14.12
N LEU A 701 -0.84 -1.69 -12.80
CA LEU A 701 -1.69 -2.73 -12.20
C LEU A 701 -3.02 -2.08 -11.79
N ILE A 702 -4.09 -2.28 -12.57
CA ILE A 702 -5.34 -1.54 -12.44
C ILE A 702 -6.53 -2.48 -12.54
N GLU A 703 -7.51 -2.26 -11.68
CA GLU A 703 -8.77 -3.00 -11.67
C GLU A 703 -9.89 -2.34 -12.46
N GLY A 704 -10.75 -3.20 -12.98
CA GLY A 704 -11.93 -2.83 -13.73
C GLY A 704 -13.01 -3.89 -13.69
N LYS A 705 -14.05 -3.64 -14.48
CA LYS A 705 -15.25 -4.46 -14.62
C LYS A 705 -15.46 -4.80 -16.09
N VAL A 706 -15.95 -6.01 -16.32
CA VAL A 706 -16.53 -6.43 -17.59
C VAL A 706 -17.89 -5.74 -17.73
N LEU A 707 -17.97 -4.77 -18.61
CA LEU A 707 -19.21 -4.06 -18.93
C LEU A 707 -20.13 -4.90 -19.83
N LYS A 708 -19.52 -5.69 -20.71
CA LYS A 708 -20.25 -6.54 -21.66
C LYS A 708 -19.38 -7.69 -22.18
N ALA A 709 -19.87 -8.92 -22.11
CA ALA A 709 -19.30 -10.09 -22.76
C ALA A 709 -20.07 -10.44 -24.05
N LYS A 710 -19.36 -10.61 -25.17
CA LYS A 710 -19.96 -11.02 -26.46
C LYS A 710 -19.03 -11.96 -27.21
N GLY A 711 -19.25 -13.26 -27.06
CA GLY A 711 -18.37 -14.28 -27.64
C GLY A 711 -16.97 -14.17 -27.05
N ASP A 712 -15.96 -14.04 -27.91
CA ASP A 712 -14.55 -13.87 -27.53
C ASP A 712 -14.17 -12.41 -27.19
N LYS A 713 -15.11 -11.47 -27.28
CA LYS A 713 -14.87 -10.03 -27.07
C LYS A 713 -15.49 -9.53 -25.78
N PHE A 714 -14.68 -8.81 -25.00
CA PHE A 714 -15.06 -8.25 -23.72
C PHE A 714 -14.87 -6.74 -23.73
N PHE A 715 -15.88 -6.00 -23.30
CA PHE A 715 -15.83 -4.56 -23.12
C PHE A 715 -15.54 -4.27 -21.65
N LEU A 716 -14.44 -3.59 -21.38
CA LEU A 716 -13.95 -3.35 -20.03
C LEU A 716 -14.05 -1.86 -19.69
N ASP A 717 -14.32 -1.53 -18.43
CA ASP A 717 -14.26 -0.15 -17.91
C ASP A 717 -12.81 0.36 -17.71
N LEU A 718 -11.86 -0.21 -18.45
CA LEU A 718 -10.45 0.15 -18.46
C LEU A 718 -10.17 1.01 -19.69
N GLY A 719 -10.08 2.33 -19.51
CA GLY A 719 -9.71 3.28 -20.56
C GLY A 719 -8.57 4.20 -20.15
N LYS A 720 -8.14 5.08 -21.07
CA LYS A 720 -7.09 6.08 -20.82
C LYS A 720 -7.41 7.05 -19.68
N THR A 721 -8.69 7.28 -19.37
CA THR A 721 -9.12 8.08 -18.22
C THR A 721 -8.82 7.40 -16.89
N LYS A 722 -8.79 6.06 -16.83
CA LYS A 722 -8.32 5.34 -15.63
C LYS A 722 -6.79 5.43 -15.54
N HIS A 723 -6.10 5.28 -16.67
CA HIS A 723 -4.66 5.46 -16.73
C HIS A 723 -4.18 5.73 -18.15
N VAL A 724 -3.45 6.83 -18.33
CA VAL A 724 -3.05 7.34 -19.65
C VAL A 724 -2.20 6.35 -20.46
N ASN A 725 -1.39 5.55 -19.77
CA ASN A 725 -0.51 4.54 -20.37
C ASN A 725 -1.14 3.16 -20.53
N LEU A 726 -2.46 3.02 -20.46
CA LEU A 726 -3.10 1.76 -20.80
C LEU A 726 -2.92 1.49 -22.32
N GLN A 727 -2.29 0.37 -22.67
CA GLN A 727 -1.92 0.05 -24.05
C GLN A 727 -2.53 -1.27 -24.54
N GLU A 728 -2.69 -1.38 -25.85
CA GLU A 728 -2.98 -2.64 -26.52
C GLU A 728 -1.87 -3.67 -26.26
N GLY A 729 -2.22 -4.95 -26.27
CA GLY A 729 -1.33 -6.07 -25.98
C GLY A 729 -1.15 -6.37 -24.49
N LEU A 730 -1.57 -5.47 -23.58
CA LEU A 730 -1.50 -5.74 -22.14
C LEU A 730 -2.46 -6.89 -21.77
N LYS A 731 -1.95 -7.87 -21.02
CA LYS A 731 -2.73 -8.99 -20.50
C LYS A 731 -3.52 -8.55 -19.26
N CYS A 732 -4.67 -9.17 -19.04
CA CYS A 732 -5.50 -8.96 -17.85
C CYS A 732 -6.02 -10.32 -17.35
N ILE A 733 -6.18 -10.45 -16.04
CA ILE A 733 -6.86 -11.59 -15.42
C ILE A 733 -8.32 -11.21 -15.22
N ALA A 734 -9.23 -11.99 -15.80
CA ALA A 734 -10.65 -11.92 -15.50
C ALA A 734 -10.96 -12.83 -14.30
N TYR A 735 -11.72 -12.32 -13.33
CA TYR A 735 -12.03 -13.05 -12.11
C TYR A 735 -13.41 -12.68 -11.56
N ARG A 736 -13.99 -13.59 -10.79
CA ARG A 736 -15.19 -13.38 -9.98
C ARG A 736 -14.79 -13.27 -8.51
N SER A 737 -15.37 -12.31 -7.80
CA SER A 737 -15.20 -12.15 -6.35
C SER A 737 -16.55 -12.38 -5.68
N GLU A 738 -16.56 -13.29 -4.72
CA GLU A 738 -17.73 -13.62 -3.90
C GLU A 738 -17.40 -13.41 -2.42
N PRO A 739 -18.35 -12.95 -1.58
CA PRO A 739 -18.09 -12.83 -0.15
C PRO A 739 -17.76 -14.19 0.47
N PHE A 740 -16.62 -14.27 1.16
CA PHE A 740 -16.25 -15.45 1.94
C PHE A 740 -16.95 -15.36 3.30
N VAL A 741 -17.98 -16.18 3.53
CA VAL A 741 -18.85 -16.11 4.71
C VAL A 741 -18.66 -17.33 5.61
N VAL A 742 -18.46 -17.10 6.91
CA VAL A 742 -18.48 -18.13 7.96
C VAL A 742 -19.48 -17.70 9.02
N ASP A 743 -20.46 -18.56 9.34
CA ASP A 743 -21.52 -18.32 10.33
C ASP A 743 -22.30 -17.00 10.14
N GLY A 744 -22.53 -16.62 8.88
CA GLY A 744 -23.23 -15.39 8.52
C GLY A 744 -22.37 -14.13 8.54
N MET A 745 -21.08 -14.25 8.86
CA MET A 745 -20.12 -13.14 8.88
C MET A 745 -19.18 -13.20 7.68
N VAL A 746 -19.02 -12.08 6.98
CA VAL A 746 -18.08 -11.96 5.85
C VAL A 746 -16.65 -11.83 6.40
N LEU A 747 -15.81 -12.84 6.18
CA LEU A 747 -14.39 -12.88 6.58
C LEU A 747 -13.43 -12.46 5.45
N GLY A 748 -14.00 -12.13 4.29
CA GLY A 748 -13.31 -11.50 3.18
C GLY A 748 -13.95 -11.88 1.85
N GLU A 749 -13.12 -12.16 0.85
CA GLU A 749 -13.58 -12.50 -0.49
C GLU A 749 -12.95 -13.83 -0.92
N ASP A 750 -13.70 -14.64 -1.66
CA ASP A 750 -13.20 -15.77 -2.43
C ASP A 750 -13.12 -15.39 -3.91
N ILE A 751 -12.00 -15.73 -4.54
CA ILE A 751 -11.68 -15.27 -5.89
C ILE A 751 -11.52 -16.45 -6.83
N THR A 752 -12.41 -16.53 -7.82
CA THR A 752 -12.32 -17.50 -8.90
C THR A 752 -11.72 -16.83 -10.14
N VAL A 753 -10.56 -17.31 -10.59
CA VAL A 753 -9.95 -16.87 -11.85
C VAL A 753 -10.70 -17.52 -13.01
N LEU A 754 -11.22 -16.71 -13.93
CA LEU A 754 -12.05 -17.14 -15.06
C LEU A 754 -11.25 -17.27 -16.37
N GLY A 755 -10.18 -16.48 -16.51
CA GLY A 755 -9.33 -16.54 -17.70
C GLY A 755 -8.39 -15.35 -17.86
N THR A 756 -7.59 -15.40 -18.93
CA THR A 756 -6.67 -14.34 -19.34
C THR A 756 -7.20 -13.63 -20.59
N LEU A 757 -7.34 -12.32 -20.50
CA LEU A 757 -7.72 -11.42 -21.59
C LEU A 757 -6.50 -10.65 -22.10
N VAL A 758 -6.53 -10.21 -23.36
CA VAL A 758 -5.55 -9.25 -23.91
C VAL A 758 -6.28 -8.04 -24.49
N LEU A 759 -5.84 -6.84 -24.11
CA LEU A 759 -6.38 -5.59 -24.64
C LEU A 759 -6.07 -5.47 -26.14
N LYS A 760 -7.10 -5.27 -26.97
CA LYS A 760 -6.98 -5.13 -28.43
C LYS A 760 -7.26 -3.72 -28.93
N ASN A 761 -8.07 -2.95 -28.20
CA ASN A 761 -8.37 -1.56 -28.54
C ASN A 761 -8.61 -0.79 -27.24
N VAL A 762 -7.79 0.22 -26.97
CA VAL A 762 -7.93 1.06 -25.77
C VAL A 762 -8.43 2.44 -26.16
N GLN A 763 -9.61 2.80 -25.64
CA GLN A 763 -10.26 4.08 -25.87
C GLN A 763 -10.16 4.96 -24.62
N GLU A 764 -10.78 6.14 -24.68
CA GLU A 764 -10.73 7.12 -23.60
C GLU A 764 -11.30 6.55 -22.30
N LYS A 765 -12.49 5.94 -22.32
CA LYS A 765 -13.18 5.46 -21.10
C LYS A 765 -13.28 3.94 -20.97
N ILE A 766 -13.10 3.21 -22.07
CA ILE A 766 -13.28 1.75 -22.13
C ILE A 766 -12.18 1.11 -22.97
N SER A 767 -12.08 -0.21 -22.90
CA SER A 767 -11.28 -1.01 -23.83
C SER A 767 -12.04 -2.24 -24.31
N ILE A 768 -11.60 -2.76 -25.45
CA ILE A 768 -12.03 -4.04 -25.99
C ILE A 768 -10.89 -5.03 -25.80
N ALA A 769 -11.18 -6.15 -25.17
CA ALA A 769 -10.26 -7.24 -24.94
C ALA A 769 -10.72 -8.53 -25.63
N SER A 770 -9.79 -9.43 -25.92
CA SER A 770 -10.08 -10.77 -26.42
C SER A 770 -9.59 -11.85 -25.46
N LEU A 771 -10.29 -12.97 -25.37
CA LEU A 771 -9.84 -14.13 -24.60
C LEU A 771 -8.58 -14.74 -25.19
N VAL A 772 -7.63 -15.11 -24.34
CA VAL A 772 -6.43 -15.88 -24.69
C VAL A 772 -6.45 -17.24 -24.01
N GLU A 773 -6.90 -17.30 -22.76
CA GLU A 773 -7.00 -18.52 -21.96
C GLU A 773 -8.28 -18.46 -21.11
N GLY A 774 -9.00 -19.58 -20.96
CA GLY A 774 -10.28 -19.65 -20.25
C GLY A 774 -11.42 -20.16 -21.16
N GLU A 775 -12.63 -20.27 -20.61
CA GLU A 775 -13.79 -20.76 -21.34
C GLU A 775 -14.64 -19.61 -21.92
N VAL A 776 -15.04 -19.75 -23.18
CA VAL A 776 -16.03 -18.88 -23.85
C VAL A 776 -17.39 -19.54 -23.74
N GLY A 777 -18.44 -18.79 -23.34
CA GLY A 777 -19.77 -19.35 -23.11
C GLY A 777 -20.42 -20.04 -24.33
N MET A 778 -20.37 -21.38 -24.36
CA MET A 778 -21.49 -22.34 -24.14
C MET A 778 -20.92 -23.59 -23.42
N GLY A 779 -20.36 -23.36 -22.22
CA GLY A 779 -19.84 -24.37 -21.27
C GLY A 779 -20.49 -24.18 -19.90
N ASP A 780 -19.89 -24.69 -18.81
CA ASP A 780 -20.40 -24.51 -17.45
C ASP A 780 -20.47 -23.01 -17.11
N GLU A 781 -21.68 -22.46 -16.91
CA GLU A 781 -21.93 -21.03 -16.71
C GLU A 781 -21.08 -20.45 -15.56
N ASN A 782 -20.68 -21.31 -14.61
CA ASN A 782 -19.87 -20.94 -13.46
C ASN A 782 -18.43 -20.51 -13.81
N LEU A 783 -17.85 -21.00 -14.91
CA LEU A 783 -16.46 -20.73 -15.30
C LEU A 783 -16.31 -19.75 -16.47
N SER A 784 -17.43 -19.39 -17.11
CA SER A 784 -17.44 -18.41 -18.20
C SER A 784 -17.39 -16.97 -17.69
N ILE A 785 -16.73 -16.09 -18.45
CA ILE A 785 -16.66 -14.64 -18.16
C ILE A 785 -17.98 -13.98 -18.59
N VAL A 786 -18.64 -13.29 -17.65
CA VAL A 786 -19.94 -12.62 -17.85
C VAL A 786 -19.88 -11.13 -17.48
N ASP A 787 -20.99 -10.43 -17.72
CA ASP A 787 -21.14 -9.03 -17.33
C ASP A 787 -21.00 -8.88 -15.81
N LYS A 788 -20.34 -7.80 -15.37
CA LYS A 788 -20.01 -7.45 -13.98
C LYS A 788 -18.88 -8.25 -13.33
N ASP A 789 -18.35 -9.28 -13.99
CA ASP A 789 -17.08 -9.88 -13.55
C ASP A 789 -15.98 -8.82 -13.52
N LEU A 790 -14.95 -9.08 -12.72
CA LEU A 790 -13.85 -8.14 -12.50
C LEU A 790 -12.67 -8.48 -13.39
N VAL A 791 -11.85 -7.47 -13.67
CA VAL A 791 -10.61 -7.61 -14.41
C VAL A 791 -9.49 -6.85 -13.71
N ILE A 792 -8.29 -7.39 -13.72
CA ILE A 792 -7.08 -6.69 -13.28
C ILE A 792 -6.01 -6.85 -14.35
N THR A 793 -5.32 -5.77 -14.71
CA THR A 793 -4.16 -5.87 -15.62
C THR A 793 -3.05 -6.72 -14.98
N LYS A 794 -2.30 -7.47 -15.77
CA LYS A 794 -1.15 -8.27 -15.29
C LYS A 794 0.10 -7.43 -15.13
#